data_AF-A0AAW0GVA7-F1
#
_entry.id   AF-A0AAW0GVA7-F1
#
_cell.length_a   1.000
_cell.length_b   1.000
_cell.length_c   1.000
_cell.angle_alpha   90.00
_cell.angle_beta   90.00
_cell.angle_gamma   90.00
#
_symmetry.space_group_name_H-M   'P 1'
#
loop_
_entity.id
_entity.type
_entity.pdbx_description
1 polymer ?
#
loop_
_entity_poly.entity_id
_entity_poly.type
_entity_poly.pdbx_seq_one_letter_code
_entity_poly.pdbx_strand_id
1 'polypeptide(L)'
;MGRPFFSTLIVNATIYKSSVTYTGCCNHVLWWISWSLEGTHVNVLFTTEVSSRYDIAQVVSLGLSTAASSVEPWEYLKVIEVEHNQQLLQRSRPRDSTHDTTRRSSFHPTFKMAVMTATITTHTTASKPRPHVVYFVDITNADDTQSQIAKRYSDFVELHNALGDSFNLPPKRILVTSFIPSAWADDHLINERKVGLAAYLNAVLQSSDHREKSIVTDFLTSSSTAITGEFNFEDALPSTLSRKTALEAQAKIAAATPIAAAYYPDWVVGSWPPESLDFSKFDILFFAFATPNSSSGISWDSGSTSILQRLVTSARNSGKGTKVVLSIGGWGGSQWFSQAVSSSGNRSTFVNAAVSAVNTYGLDGIDIDWEYPNQSGAGNPHSANDAANLLSFFTSLRSALGSSKIISAAVTCLPWTGSNGSPLTNVASYAAQLSYVNIMNYDTWGASANPGPNAPLGNLCGTSRQPQASAQAGLNQWKAAGFPASKMLLGLPLYGYVSKSTATLLTGIALPPPGFQLQEYKERVMGLPTRSSPFPAQCAIPNKDEDFGEPNFLDGMHERVKKAPEVEAEAAGDLSAYWGQQIPFNQIVALGALKKSGSVYVQNNGYTEGWDDCSDTPFLFNVSRQTVVTYDDTYSLADKATFARQNGMAGCFTWSLDQDDGYTLQNVIRSNLGK
;
A
#
# COMPACT_ATOMS: atom_id res chain seq x y z
N MET A 1 19.74 -51.29 45.23
CA MET A 1 20.10 -51.12 43.80
C MET A 1 19.14 -50.12 43.19
N GLY A 2 19.59 -48.88 42.97
CA GLY A 2 18.85 -47.85 42.27
C GLY A 2 19.84 -47.05 41.43
N ARG A 3 19.54 -46.84 40.14
CA ARG A 3 20.34 -45.98 39.24
C ARG A 3 19.61 -44.65 39.03
N PRO A 4 20.31 -43.51 39.06
CA PRO A 4 19.73 -42.19 38.84
C PRO A 4 19.72 -41.81 37.35
N PHE A 5 18.85 -40.86 37.03
CA PHE A 5 18.68 -40.16 35.76
C PHE A 5 19.94 -39.43 35.29
N PHE A 6 20.17 -39.37 33.97
CA PHE A 6 20.95 -38.32 33.31
C PHE A 6 20.16 -37.77 32.12
N SER A 7 19.98 -36.46 32.13
CA SER A 7 19.28 -35.61 31.16
C SER A 7 20.19 -35.25 29.99
N THR A 8 19.65 -35.26 28.78
CA THR A 8 20.33 -34.77 27.56
C THR A 8 20.41 -33.24 27.60
N LEU A 9 21.63 -32.70 27.51
CA LEU A 9 21.93 -31.27 27.51
C LEU A 9 21.72 -30.69 26.09
N ILE A 10 20.82 -29.71 25.93
CA ILE A 10 20.61 -28.97 24.68
C ILE A 10 21.48 -27.71 24.72
N VAL A 11 22.41 -27.55 23.77
CA VAL A 11 23.18 -26.32 23.57
C VAL A 11 22.43 -25.45 22.54
N ASN A 12 21.89 -24.32 22.97
CA ASN A 12 21.31 -23.32 22.07
C ASN A 12 22.40 -22.36 21.60
N ALA A 13 22.67 -22.30 20.30
CA ALA A 13 23.51 -21.29 19.68
C ALA A 13 22.64 -20.28 18.92
N THR A 14 22.84 -18.98 19.16
CA THR A 14 22.12 -17.91 18.45
C THR A 14 23.12 -17.10 17.63
N ILE A 15 22.92 -17.06 16.31
CA ILE A 15 23.79 -16.33 15.37
C ILE A 15 23.13 -14.99 15.07
N TYR A 16 23.86 -13.90 15.30
CA TYR A 16 23.41 -12.55 14.98
C TYR A 16 24.22 -11.97 13.82
N LYS A 17 23.54 -11.53 12.76
CA LYS A 17 24.15 -10.77 11.67
C LYS A 17 24.08 -9.28 12.02
N SER A 18 25.20 -8.66 12.39
CA SER A 18 25.26 -7.23 12.67
C SER A 18 25.94 -6.48 11.53
N SER A 19 25.15 -5.71 10.79
CA SER A 19 25.51 -4.64 9.84
C SER A 19 26.59 -4.90 8.77
N VAL A 20 26.35 -4.36 7.57
CA VAL A 20 27.37 -4.24 6.51
C VAL A 20 28.03 -2.87 6.68
N THR A 21 29.31 -2.83 7.01
CA THR A 21 30.10 -1.60 7.01
C THR A 21 30.77 -1.41 5.66
N TYR A 22 30.50 -0.28 5.01
CA TYR A 22 31.14 0.10 3.74
C TYR A 22 32.35 0.99 4.01
N THR A 23 33.54 0.43 3.82
CA THR A 23 34.79 1.20 3.68
C THR A 23 35.48 0.71 2.42
N GLY A 24 35.59 1.58 1.40
CA GLY A 24 36.47 1.47 0.23
C GLY A 24 36.73 0.09 -0.39
N CYS A 25 36.16 -0.13 -1.57
CA CYS A 25 36.45 -1.21 -2.55
C CYS A 25 36.26 -2.70 -2.19
N CYS A 26 36.07 -3.10 -0.92
CA CYS A 26 35.72 -4.49 -0.58
C CYS A 26 34.58 -4.58 0.46
N ASN A 27 33.62 -5.49 0.23
CA ASN A 27 32.51 -5.76 1.16
C ASN A 27 32.96 -6.78 2.22
N HIS A 28 32.98 -6.39 3.49
CA HIS A 28 33.18 -7.30 4.62
C HIS A 28 31.88 -7.51 5.40
N VAL A 29 31.63 -8.74 5.82
CA VAL A 29 30.52 -9.08 6.74
C VAL A 29 31.10 -9.48 8.08
N LEU A 30 30.67 -8.79 9.13
CA LEU A 30 30.97 -9.09 10.52
C LEU A 30 29.93 -10.06 11.08
N TRP A 31 30.41 -11.12 11.72
CA TRP A 31 29.57 -12.13 12.36
C TRP A 31 29.80 -12.11 13.87
N TRP A 32 28.70 -12.05 14.62
CA TRP A 32 28.69 -12.14 16.08
C TRP A 32 28.10 -13.49 16.49
N ILE A 33 28.91 -14.30 17.18
CA ILE A 33 28.45 -15.58 17.75
C ILE A 33 28.67 -15.52 19.25
N SER A 34 27.59 -15.67 20.00
CA SER A 34 27.60 -15.70 21.46
C SER A 34 27.14 -17.06 21.95
N TRP A 35 27.86 -17.60 22.93
CA TRP A 35 27.55 -18.87 23.58
C TRP A 35 27.34 -18.63 25.08
N SER A 36 26.42 -19.37 25.69
CA SER A 36 26.25 -19.40 27.14
C SER A 36 26.32 -20.85 27.61
N LEU A 37 27.29 -21.13 28.49
CA LEU A 37 27.39 -22.39 29.21
C LEU A 37 27.51 -22.06 30.70
N GLU A 38 26.58 -22.57 31.50
CA GLU A 38 26.58 -22.48 32.98
C GLU A 38 26.93 -21.08 33.53
N GLY A 39 26.31 -20.03 33.00
CA GLY A 39 26.43 -18.66 33.55
C GLY A 39 27.68 -17.89 33.14
N THR A 40 28.52 -18.44 32.25
CA THR A 40 29.66 -17.70 31.67
C THR A 40 29.41 -17.40 30.19
N HIS A 41 29.58 -16.13 29.79
CA HIS A 41 29.36 -15.67 28.42
C HIS A 41 30.70 -15.53 27.67
N VAL A 42 30.79 -16.15 26.49
CA VAL A 42 31.94 -16.01 25.58
C VAL A 42 31.48 -15.46 24.24
N ASN A 43 32.10 -14.36 23.80
CA ASN A 43 31.81 -13.70 22.53
C ASN A 43 33.02 -13.80 21.60
N VAL A 44 32.81 -14.25 20.37
CA VAL A 44 33.86 -14.33 19.35
C VAL A 44 33.42 -13.58 18.10
N LEU A 45 34.32 -12.75 17.56
CA LEU A 45 34.10 -11.91 16.39
C LEU A 45 34.86 -12.47 15.18
N PHE A 46 34.18 -12.64 14.04
CA PHE A 46 34.80 -13.04 12.78
C PHE A 46 34.49 -12.06 11.66
N THR A 47 35.47 -11.83 10.78
CA THR A 47 35.32 -11.03 9.55
C THR A 47 35.47 -11.94 8.33
N THR A 48 34.59 -11.76 7.34
CA THR A 48 34.66 -12.50 6.07
C THR A 48 34.55 -11.53 4.89
N GLU A 49 35.36 -11.73 3.86
CA GLU A 49 35.38 -10.91 2.64
C GLU A 49 34.45 -11.53 1.58
N VAL A 50 33.53 -10.73 1.03
CA VAL A 50 32.50 -11.24 0.11
C VAL A 50 33.02 -11.21 -1.32
N SER A 51 33.67 -12.29 -1.75
CA SER A 51 33.72 -12.65 -3.17
C SER A 51 32.93 -13.94 -3.41
N SER A 52 32.31 -14.03 -4.58
CA SER A 52 31.21 -14.93 -4.92
C SER A 52 31.34 -16.41 -4.51
N ARG A 53 30.22 -16.96 -4.01
CA ARG A 53 29.84 -18.38 -3.80
C ARG A 53 30.60 -19.14 -2.71
N TYR A 54 30.01 -19.18 -1.51
CA TYR A 54 30.20 -20.28 -0.55
C TYR A 54 28.91 -20.62 0.22
N ASP A 55 28.80 -21.90 0.57
CA ASP A 55 27.67 -22.59 1.20
C ASP A 55 27.73 -22.46 2.74
N ILE A 56 26.61 -22.15 3.41
CA ILE A 56 26.55 -21.91 4.88
C ILE A 56 27.01 -23.14 5.68
N ALA A 57 26.86 -24.36 5.11
CA ALA A 57 27.35 -25.59 5.71
C ALA A 57 28.88 -25.64 5.85
N GLN A 58 29.63 -25.00 4.95
CA GLN A 58 31.10 -24.94 5.04
C GLN A 58 31.58 -23.95 6.11
N VAL A 59 30.84 -22.86 6.36
CA VAL A 59 31.17 -21.88 7.41
C VAL A 59 30.98 -22.49 8.81
N VAL A 60 29.95 -23.30 9.00
CA VAL A 60 29.71 -24.04 10.26
C VAL A 60 30.77 -25.13 10.47
N SER A 61 31.18 -25.83 9.41
CA SER A 61 32.26 -26.84 9.46
C SER A 61 33.63 -26.23 9.77
N LEU A 62 33.96 -25.05 9.24
CA LEU A 62 35.21 -24.34 9.55
C LEU A 62 35.20 -23.82 11.00
N GLY A 63 34.08 -23.28 11.48
CA GLY A 63 33.94 -22.79 12.86
C GLY A 63 33.99 -23.87 13.95
N LEU A 64 33.52 -25.09 13.65
CA LEU A 64 33.66 -26.24 14.55
C LEU A 64 35.10 -26.79 14.56
N SER A 65 35.83 -26.69 13.44
CA SER A 65 37.22 -27.16 13.36
C SER A 65 38.21 -26.28 14.12
N THR A 66 37.95 -24.98 14.24
CA THR A 66 38.80 -24.02 14.98
C THR A 66 38.50 -23.97 16.48
N ALA A 67 37.29 -24.37 16.90
CA ALA A 67 36.94 -24.52 18.31
C ALA A 67 37.47 -25.83 18.94
N ALA A 68 37.82 -26.82 18.12
CA ALA A 68 38.28 -28.14 18.58
C ALA A 68 39.80 -28.23 18.87
N SER A 69 40.57 -27.15 18.69
CA SER A 69 42.03 -27.19 18.88
C SER A 69 42.52 -26.99 20.32
N SER A 70 41.63 -27.03 21.33
CA SER A 70 42.00 -26.78 22.73
C SER A 70 41.56 -27.83 23.75
N VAL A 71 41.21 -29.06 23.34
CA VAL A 71 40.90 -30.14 24.29
C VAL A 71 41.45 -31.48 23.78
N GLU A 72 42.24 -32.15 24.61
CA GLU A 72 42.91 -33.43 24.30
C GLU A 72 41.92 -34.61 24.10
N PRO A 73 42.30 -35.66 23.33
CA PRO A 73 41.35 -36.52 22.66
C PRO A 73 41.21 -37.91 23.30
N TRP A 74 40.00 -38.31 23.72
CA TRP A 74 39.56 -39.71 23.68
C TRP A 74 38.04 -39.83 23.44
N GLU A 75 37.72 -40.65 22.43
CA GLU A 75 36.43 -41.27 22.07
C GLU A 75 35.28 -40.37 21.58
N TYR A 76 35.01 -40.39 20.26
CA TYR A 76 33.83 -41.00 19.63
C TYR A 76 33.72 -40.54 18.14
N LEU A 77 33.94 -41.47 17.20
CA LEU A 77 33.51 -41.36 15.79
C LEU A 77 33.46 -42.77 15.16
N LYS A 78 32.24 -43.24 14.84
CA LYS A 78 31.99 -44.28 13.83
C LYS A 78 31.00 -43.65 12.84
N VAL A 79 31.52 -43.08 11.75
CA VAL A 79 31.55 -43.62 10.36
C VAL A 79 30.15 -43.80 9.76
N ILE A 80 29.91 -42.98 8.73
CA ILE A 80 28.81 -42.99 7.75
C ILE A 80 29.24 -43.89 6.57
N GLU A 81 28.37 -44.83 6.20
CA GLU A 81 28.26 -45.51 4.88
C GLU A 81 27.02 -46.46 5.01
N VAL A 82 26.09 -46.74 4.08
CA VAL A 82 26.06 -46.85 2.62
C VAL A 82 24.58 -46.96 2.14
N GLU A 83 24.30 -46.42 0.94
CA GLU A 83 23.41 -46.82 -0.19
C GLU A 83 21.90 -47.13 -0.17
N HIS A 84 21.37 -46.86 -1.38
CA HIS A 84 20.10 -47.08 -2.04
C HIS A 84 19.74 -48.56 -2.34
N ASN A 85 18.44 -48.84 -2.27
CA ASN A 85 17.57 -49.72 -3.10
C ASN A 85 17.92 -51.17 -3.51
N GLN A 86 16.89 -52.01 -3.40
CA GLN A 86 16.78 -53.40 -3.87
C GLN A 86 16.52 -53.54 -5.39
N GLN A 87 17.00 -54.64 -5.99
CA GLN A 87 16.18 -55.79 -6.47
C GLN A 87 17.05 -56.82 -7.22
N LEU A 88 16.80 -58.12 -7.00
CA LEU A 88 16.53 -59.15 -8.02
C LEU A 88 16.42 -60.58 -7.42
N LEU A 89 15.29 -61.24 -7.76
CA LEU A 89 15.11 -62.67 -8.09
C LEU A 89 15.12 -63.79 -7.00
N GLN A 90 13.92 -64.41 -6.93
CA GLN A 90 13.61 -65.86 -7.03
C GLN A 90 13.80 -66.84 -5.86
N ARG A 91 12.66 -67.53 -5.57
CA ARG A 91 12.45 -68.95 -5.17
C ARG A 91 13.07 -69.34 -3.81
N SER A 92 12.48 -70.13 -2.91
CA SER A 92 11.47 -71.20 -2.97
C SER A 92 11.13 -71.60 -1.51
N ARG A 93 9.91 -72.09 -1.27
CA ARG A 93 9.44 -72.79 -0.04
C ARG A 93 10.27 -74.10 0.21
N PRO A 94 10.03 -74.98 1.24
CA PRO A 94 8.92 -75.05 2.24
C PRO A 94 9.25 -75.67 3.65
N ARG A 95 8.18 -75.88 4.46
CA ARG A 95 7.95 -76.96 5.48
C ARG A 95 8.72 -76.85 6.83
N ASP A 96 8.21 -77.30 7.98
CA ASP A 96 7.01 -78.08 8.35
C ASP A 96 6.77 -78.04 9.88
N SER A 97 5.51 -78.27 10.28
CA SER A 97 5.07 -79.06 11.47
C SER A 97 5.36 -78.50 12.90
N THR A 98 4.53 -78.64 13.95
CA THR A 98 3.54 -79.65 14.39
C THR A 98 2.55 -79.07 15.44
N HIS A 99 1.36 -79.71 15.54
CA HIS A 99 0.37 -79.94 16.65
C HIS A 99 0.56 -79.27 18.05
N ASP A 100 -0.45 -78.97 18.87
CA ASP A 100 -1.73 -79.66 19.19
C ASP A 100 -2.70 -78.74 19.99
N THR A 101 -3.97 -79.16 20.02
CA THR A 101 -5.22 -78.72 20.69
C THR A 101 -5.13 -78.28 22.18
N THR A 102 -5.92 -77.32 22.69
CA THR A 102 -7.29 -77.53 23.24
C THR A 102 -7.92 -76.21 23.77
N ARG A 103 -9.26 -76.19 23.81
CA ARG A 103 -10.18 -75.10 24.22
C ARG A 103 -9.91 -74.47 25.61
N ARG A 104 -10.03 -73.15 25.69
CA ARG A 104 -10.83 -72.42 26.71
C ARG A 104 -11.10 -70.97 26.28
N SER A 105 -12.29 -70.50 26.61
CA SER A 105 -12.86 -69.19 26.31
C SER A 105 -12.11 -68.03 26.96
N SER A 106 -11.75 -67.02 26.18
CA SER A 106 -11.57 -65.65 26.67
C SER A 106 -11.44 -64.68 25.50
N PHE A 107 -12.24 -63.61 25.55
CA PHE A 107 -11.98 -62.28 25.02
C PHE A 107 -11.30 -62.18 23.64
N HIS A 108 -12.07 -61.74 22.63
CA HIS A 108 -11.47 -60.99 21.52
C HIS A 108 -10.71 -59.79 22.10
N PRO A 109 -9.39 -59.69 21.95
CA PRO A 109 -8.77 -58.39 21.93
C PRO A 109 -9.10 -57.84 20.53
N THR A 110 -10.15 -57.03 20.43
CA THR A 110 -10.15 -55.97 19.43
C THR A 110 -8.82 -55.24 19.62
N PHE A 111 -7.87 -55.46 18.71
CA PHE A 111 -6.71 -54.61 18.54
C PHE A 111 -7.30 -53.22 18.29
N LYS A 112 -7.41 -52.41 19.34
CA LYS A 112 -7.60 -50.97 19.20
C LYS A 112 -6.40 -50.52 18.41
N MET A 113 -6.58 -50.23 17.12
CA MET A 113 -5.57 -49.52 16.34
C MET A 113 -5.20 -48.29 17.15
N ALA A 114 -3.94 -48.23 17.61
CA ALA A 114 -3.50 -47.13 18.43
C ALA A 114 -3.53 -45.86 17.58
N VAL A 115 -3.87 -44.76 18.26
CA VAL A 115 -4.23 -43.49 17.63
C VAL A 115 -3.01 -42.93 16.91
N MET A 116 -3.10 -42.83 15.59
CA MET A 116 -2.13 -42.06 14.82
C MET A 116 -2.35 -40.58 15.12
N THR A 117 -1.28 -39.86 15.43
CA THR A 117 -1.31 -38.40 15.58
C THR A 117 -0.45 -37.76 14.51
N ALA A 118 -0.90 -36.61 14.01
CA ALA A 118 -0.18 -35.84 13.02
C ALA A 118 0.12 -34.43 13.55
N THR A 119 1.36 -33.98 13.39
CA THR A 119 1.78 -32.60 13.67
C THR A 119 2.39 -31.97 12.44
N ILE A 120 2.29 -30.65 12.32
CA ILE A 120 2.90 -29.90 11.23
C ILE A 120 3.71 -28.78 11.85
N THR A 121 5.01 -28.99 12.01
CA THR A 121 5.89 -28.04 12.70
C THR A 121 6.69 -27.19 11.71
N THR A 122 7.04 -27.77 10.56
CA THR A 122 7.92 -27.16 9.57
C THR A 122 7.25 -27.05 8.20
N HIS A 123 7.77 -26.14 7.37
CA HIS A 123 7.35 -25.95 5.99
C HIS A 123 8.55 -25.49 5.15
N THR A 124 8.46 -25.63 3.83
CA THR A 124 9.41 -25.01 2.90
C THR A 124 8.67 -24.26 1.80
N THR A 125 9.30 -23.22 1.28
CA THR A 125 8.86 -22.47 0.10
C THR A 125 9.82 -22.65 -1.07
N ALA A 126 10.96 -23.31 -0.84
CA ALA A 126 11.96 -23.61 -1.86
C ALA A 126 11.58 -24.89 -2.61
N SER A 127 10.74 -24.75 -3.64
CA SER A 127 10.33 -25.84 -4.52
C SER A 127 10.53 -25.44 -5.99
N LYS A 128 10.86 -26.43 -6.83
CA LYS A 128 10.95 -26.26 -8.30
C LYS A 128 9.60 -26.61 -8.94
N PRO A 129 9.31 -26.25 -10.21
CA PRO A 129 9.93 -25.18 -10.99
C PRO A 129 9.53 -23.77 -10.50
N ARG A 130 8.63 -23.64 -9.50
CA ARG A 130 8.26 -22.36 -8.85
C ARG A 130 8.01 -22.55 -7.33
N PRO A 131 8.34 -21.55 -6.49
CA PRO A 131 8.06 -21.56 -5.05
C PRO A 131 6.58 -21.79 -4.72
N HIS A 132 6.29 -22.72 -3.82
CA HIS A 132 4.98 -22.95 -3.21
C HIS A 132 5.19 -23.49 -1.79
N VAL A 133 4.21 -23.28 -0.90
CA VAL A 133 4.31 -23.74 0.49
C VAL A 133 4.07 -25.25 0.55
N VAL A 134 5.07 -25.98 1.02
CA VAL A 134 4.99 -27.42 1.30
C VAL A 134 5.07 -27.60 2.81
N TYR A 135 4.10 -28.30 3.38
CA TYR A 135 4.02 -28.63 4.80
C TYR A 135 4.66 -30.00 5.04
N PHE A 136 5.54 -30.07 6.03
CA PHE A 136 6.06 -31.35 6.51
C PHE A 136 5.15 -31.84 7.63
N VAL A 137 4.47 -32.95 7.37
CA VAL A 137 3.53 -33.60 8.30
C VAL A 137 4.28 -34.73 8.99
N ASP A 138 4.51 -34.57 10.28
CA ASP A 138 5.10 -35.57 11.16
C ASP A 138 3.98 -36.47 11.68
N ILE A 139 4.03 -37.76 11.34
CA ILE A 139 3.05 -38.78 11.73
C ILE A 139 3.69 -39.68 12.78
N THR A 140 3.03 -39.81 13.94
CA THR A 140 3.39 -40.77 14.98
C THR A 140 2.42 -41.94 14.91
N ASN A 141 2.96 -43.13 14.61
CA ASN A 141 2.20 -44.37 14.51
C ASN A 141 1.94 -45.00 15.88
N ALA A 142 1.08 -46.00 15.88
CA ALA A 142 0.69 -46.78 17.06
C ALA A 142 1.82 -47.49 17.80
N ASP A 143 2.94 -47.73 17.13
CA ASP A 143 4.14 -48.41 17.62
C ASP A 143 5.27 -47.43 17.98
N ASP A 144 4.95 -46.15 18.17
CA ASP A 144 5.87 -45.02 18.40
C ASP A 144 6.87 -44.79 17.25
N THR A 145 6.67 -45.41 16.08
CA THR A 145 7.46 -45.06 14.89
C THR A 145 7.01 -43.73 14.32
N GLN A 146 7.98 -42.89 13.93
CA GLN A 146 7.74 -41.60 13.33
C GLN A 146 8.05 -41.62 11.83
N SER A 147 7.19 -41.00 11.04
CA SER A 147 7.40 -40.77 9.62
C SER A 147 7.06 -39.34 9.27
N GLN A 148 7.72 -38.77 8.27
CA GLN A 148 7.45 -37.42 7.79
C GLN A 148 7.07 -37.47 6.32
N ILE A 149 5.98 -36.79 5.96
CA ILE A 149 5.53 -36.65 4.57
C ILE A 149 5.42 -35.18 4.19
N ALA A 150 5.66 -34.88 2.92
CA ALA A 150 5.56 -33.54 2.38
C ALA A 150 4.23 -33.38 1.62
N LYS A 151 3.36 -32.47 2.09
CA LYS A 151 2.03 -32.22 1.52
C LYS A 151 1.81 -30.75 1.22
N ARG A 152 1.09 -30.48 0.14
CA ARG A 152 0.59 -29.15 -0.19
C ARG A 152 -0.81 -28.97 0.36
N TYR A 153 -1.28 -27.72 0.42
CA TYR A 153 -2.66 -27.46 0.84
C TYR A 153 -3.68 -28.15 -0.09
N SER A 154 -3.41 -28.21 -1.41
CA SER A 154 -4.27 -28.94 -2.36
C SER A 154 -4.49 -30.39 -1.96
N ASP A 155 -3.46 -31.05 -1.43
CA ASP A 155 -3.54 -32.46 -1.06
C ASP A 155 -4.53 -32.68 0.10
N PHE A 156 -4.58 -31.73 1.05
CA PHE A 156 -5.57 -31.77 2.14
C PHE A 156 -6.99 -31.48 1.64
N VAL A 157 -7.15 -30.62 0.63
CA VAL A 157 -8.45 -30.35 -0.02
C VAL A 157 -8.94 -31.57 -0.79
N GLU A 158 -8.06 -32.24 -1.53
CA GLU A 158 -8.38 -33.48 -2.24
C GLU A 158 -8.80 -34.57 -1.26
N LEU A 159 -8.06 -34.74 -0.16
CA LEU A 159 -8.42 -35.65 0.92
C LEU A 159 -9.82 -35.31 1.47
N HIS A 160 -10.08 -34.05 1.82
CA HIS A 160 -11.36 -33.61 2.37
C HIS A 160 -12.53 -33.86 1.42
N ASN A 161 -12.39 -33.47 0.15
CA ASN A 161 -13.42 -33.65 -0.87
C ASN A 161 -13.71 -35.12 -1.13
N ALA A 162 -12.67 -35.96 -1.20
CA ALA A 162 -12.83 -37.36 -1.49
C ALA A 162 -13.36 -38.17 -0.28
N LEU A 163 -13.08 -37.71 0.94
CA LEU A 163 -13.70 -38.27 2.14
C LEU A 163 -15.17 -37.86 2.30
N GLY A 164 -15.56 -36.70 1.74
CA GLY A 164 -16.86 -36.09 1.95
C GLY A 164 -17.13 -35.80 3.43
N ASP A 165 -16.07 -35.53 4.18
CA ASP A 165 -16.14 -35.36 5.64
C ASP A 165 -16.71 -33.99 6.04
N SER A 166 -17.18 -33.87 7.28
CA SER A 166 -17.70 -32.62 7.83
C SER A 166 -16.67 -31.83 8.65
N PHE A 167 -15.40 -32.24 8.65
CA PHE A 167 -14.35 -31.54 9.38
C PHE A 167 -13.95 -30.27 8.64
N ASN A 168 -13.54 -29.24 9.39
CA ASN A 168 -13.18 -27.97 8.79
C ASN A 168 -11.69 -27.95 8.45
N LEU A 169 -11.37 -27.72 7.18
CA LEU A 169 -10.05 -27.23 6.81
C LEU A 169 -9.86 -25.79 7.33
N PRO A 170 -8.66 -25.39 7.77
CA PRO A 170 -8.42 -24.02 8.19
C PRO A 170 -8.69 -23.04 7.04
N PRO A 171 -9.33 -21.90 7.32
CA PRO A 171 -9.73 -20.94 6.28
C PRO A 171 -8.50 -20.38 5.55
N LYS A 172 -8.59 -20.25 4.23
CA LYS A 172 -7.60 -19.49 3.44
C LYS A 172 -7.86 -17.99 3.65
N ARG A 173 -7.26 -17.39 4.69
CA ARG A 173 -7.26 -15.92 4.85
C ARG A 173 -6.47 -15.24 3.73
N ILE A 174 -6.94 -14.06 3.32
CA ILE A 174 -6.35 -13.27 2.24
C ILE A 174 -4.95 -12.81 2.64
N LEU A 175 -3.92 -13.18 1.88
CA LEU A 175 -2.64 -12.49 1.87
C LEU A 175 -2.75 -11.37 0.83
N VAL A 176 -3.10 -10.15 1.24
CA VAL A 176 -2.99 -8.99 0.34
C VAL A 176 -1.53 -8.53 0.37
N THR A 177 -0.64 -9.29 -0.26
CA THR A 177 0.67 -8.78 -0.65
C THR A 177 0.80 -8.90 -2.15
N SER A 178 0.73 -7.74 -2.80
CA SER A 178 1.01 -7.56 -4.21
C SER A 178 2.39 -8.19 -4.54
N PHE A 179 2.40 -9.18 -5.43
CA PHE A 179 3.55 -9.64 -6.22
C PHE A 179 4.91 -9.83 -5.50
N ILE A 180 4.92 -10.44 -4.31
CA ILE A 180 6.14 -11.10 -3.79
C ILE A 180 5.92 -12.62 -3.90
N PRO A 181 6.91 -13.41 -4.36
CA PRO A 181 6.85 -14.86 -4.25
C PRO A 181 6.47 -15.25 -2.82
N SER A 182 5.58 -16.22 -2.67
CA SER A 182 5.00 -16.71 -1.40
C SER A 182 6.00 -17.16 -0.31
N ALA A 183 7.30 -16.99 -0.56
CA ALA A 183 8.38 -17.30 0.35
C ALA A 183 8.46 -16.35 1.56
N TRP A 184 7.91 -15.14 1.51
CA TRP A 184 8.12 -14.10 2.54
C TRP A 184 6.82 -13.59 3.19
N ALA A 185 5.83 -14.48 3.36
CA ALA A 185 4.56 -14.14 4.00
C ALA A 185 4.59 -14.44 5.52
N ASP A 186 4.23 -13.44 6.31
CA ASP A 186 3.87 -13.45 7.74
C ASP A 186 3.88 -14.83 8.44
N ASP A 187 4.93 -15.08 9.24
CA ASP A 187 5.15 -16.32 10.01
C ASP A 187 3.93 -16.70 10.86
N HIS A 188 3.13 -15.71 11.31
CA HIS A 188 1.94 -15.93 12.13
C HIS A 188 0.84 -16.69 11.36
N LEU A 189 0.60 -16.34 10.10
CA LEU A 189 -0.46 -16.95 9.28
C LEU A 189 -0.09 -18.35 8.80
N ILE A 190 1.20 -18.57 8.50
CA ILE A 190 1.69 -19.92 8.20
C ILE A 190 1.57 -20.79 9.45
N ASN A 191 1.84 -20.25 10.64
CA ASN A 191 1.69 -20.98 11.88
C ASN A 191 0.22 -21.33 12.19
N GLU A 192 -0.72 -20.39 12.04
CA GLU A 192 -2.17 -20.65 12.17
C GLU A 192 -2.63 -21.78 11.23
N ARG A 193 -2.14 -21.77 9.98
CA ARG A 193 -2.48 -22.78 8.98
C ARG A 193 -1.88 -24.15 9.30
N LYS A 194 -0.62 -24.22 9.75
CA LYS A 194 -0.01 -25.47 10.22
C LYS A 194 -0.82 -26.09 11.35
N VAL A 195 -1.21 -25.28 12.33
CA VAL A 195 -2.05 -25.72 13.47
C VAL A 195 -3.39 -26.25 12.98
N GLY A 196 -4.07 -25.53 12.08
CA GLY A 196 -5.37 -25.94 11.57
C GLY A 196 -5.33 -27.18 10.68
N LEU A 197 -4.30 -27.35 9.84
CA LEU A 197 -4.13 -28.54 9.00
C LEU A 197 -3.82 -29.77 9.85
N ALA A 198 -2.99 -29.62 10.89
CA ALA A 198 -2.74 -30.67 11.86
C ALA A 198 -4.04 -31.03 12.61
N ALA A 199 -4.83 -30.04 13.02
CA ALA A 199 -6.11 -30.28 13.68
C ALA A 199 -7.11 -31.03 12.78
N TYR A 200 -7.24 -30.63 11.50
CA TYR A 200 -8.05 -31.32 10.51
C TYR A 200 -7.62 -32.79 10.35
N LEU A 201 -6.32 -33.03 10.12
CA LEU A 201 -5.82 -34.38 9.89
C LEU A 201 -6.00 -35.27 11.14
N ASN A 202 -5.77 -34.74 12.34
CA ASN A 202 -6.05 -35.49 13.56
C ASN A 202 -7.53 -35.84 13.73
N ALA A 203 -8.45 -34.95 13.33
CA ALA A 203 -9.89 -35.25 13.34
C ALA A 203 -10.24 -36.41 12.38
N VAL A 204 -9.62 -36.44 11.19
CA VAL A 204 -9.74 -37.54 10.22
C VAL A 204 -9.20 -38.86 10.81
N LEU A 205 -8.01 -38.84 11.42
CA LEU A 205 -7.36 -40.02 11.99
C LEU A 205 -8.07 -40.58 13.22
N GLN A 206 -8.76 -39.73 13.99
CA GLN A 206 -9.54 -40.13 15.16
C GLN A 206 -10.93 -40.65 14.80
N SER A 207 -11.44 -40.33 13.60
CA SER A 207 -12.74 -40.81 13.14
C SER A 207 -12.72 -42.29 12.74
N SER A 208 -13.61 -43.09 13.33
CA SER A 208 -13.82 -44.49 12.91
C SER A 208 -14.28 -44.62 11.46
N ASP A 209 -14.95 -43.61 10.95
CA ASP A 209 -15.61 -43.65 9.64
C ASP A 209 -14.65 -43.27 8.51
N HIS A 210 -13.52 -42.63 8.83
CA HIS A 210 -12.56 -42.15 7.85
C HIS A 210 -11.18 -42.81 7.99
N ARG A 211 -10.68 -43.12 9.20
CA ARG A 211 -9.29 -43.57 9.42
C ARG A 211 -8.90 -44.86 8.69
N GLU A 212 -9.86 -45.73 8.39
CA GLU A 212 -9.63 -47.03 7.75
C GLU A 212 -9.82 -46.97 6.22
N LYS A 213 -10.18 -45.79 5.68
CA LYS A 213 -10.34 -45.60 4.24
C LYS A 213 -8.97 -45.60 3.57
N SER A 214 -8.85 -46.34 2.46
CA SER A 214 -7.61 -46.46 1.68
C SER A 214 -7.02 -45.11 1.30
N ILE A 215 -7.86 -44.13 0.99
CA ILE A 215 -7.42 -42.77 0.64
C ILE A 215 -6.69 -42.04 1.77
N VAL A 216 -7.01 -42.34 3.03
CA VAL A 216 -6.26 -41.80 4.18
C VAL A 216 -4.91 -42.48 4.27
N THR A 217 -4.85 -43.81 4.11
CA THR A 217 -3.58 -44.54 4.06
C THR A 217 -2.70 -44.07 2.89
N ASP A 218 -3.28 -43.84 1.72
CA ASP A 218 -2.58 -43.30 0.54
C ASP A 218 -2.06 -41.90 0.81
N PHE A 219 -2.87 -41.03 1.46
CA PHE A 219 -2.43 -39.70 1.86
C PHE A 219 -1.23 -39.77 2.82
N LEU A 220 -1.25 -40.67 3.81
CA LEU A 220 -0.18 -40.79 4.81
C LEU A 220 1.10 -41.46 4.32
N THR A 221 1.04 -42.21 3.21
CA THR A 221 2.18 -43.00 2.70
C THR A 221 2.77 -42.44 1.40
N SER A 222 2.00 -41.65 0.65
CA SER A 222 2.49 -40.97 -0.56
C SER A 222 3.26 -39.70 -0.18
N SER A 223 4.59 -39.78 -0.17
CA SER A 223 5.41 -38.59 -0.34
C SER A 223 5.16 -38.03 -1.74
N SER A 224 4.98 -36.71 -1.87
CA SER A 224 4.86 -35.99 -3.16
C SER A 224 6.18 -35.96 -3.94
N THR A 225 6.89 -37.09 -3.96
CA THR A 225 8.19 -37.34 -4.58
C THR A 225 8.05 -37.46 -6.09
N ALA A 226 7.82 -36.33 -6.75
CA ALA A 226 8.29 -35.99 -8.09
C ALA A 226 7.67 -34.64 -8.47
N ILE A 227 8.49 -33.60 -8.44
CA ILE A 227 8.17 -32.30 -9.01
C ILE A 227 8.17 -32.42 -10.54
N THR A 228 7.12 -33.01 -11.08
CA THR A 228 6.74 -32.96 -12.51
C THR A 228 5.23 -32.88 -12.70
N GLY A 229 4.43 -32.87 -11.62
CA GLY A 229 2.99 -32.68 -11.69
C GLY A 229 2.61 -31.29 -12.20
N GLU A 230 1.51 -31.22 -12.96
CA GLU A 230 0.90 -29.97 -13.43
C GLU A 230 0.75 -28.97 -12.28
N PHE A 231 1.01 -27.71 -12.58
CA PHE A 231 0.86 -26.59 -11.67
C PHE A 231 -0.59 -26.49 -11.16
N ASN A 232 -0.82 -26.76 -9.87
CA ASN A 232 -2.12 -26.58 -9.25
C ASN A 232 -2.21 -25.16 -8.64
N PHE A 233 -3.15 -24.36 -9.12
CA PHE A 233 -3.35 -22.98 -8.69
C PHE A 233 -3.77 -22.87 -7.21
N GLU A 234 -4.30 -23.94 -6.61
CA GLU A 234 -4.64 -24.00 -5.18
C GLU A 234 -3.42 -23.87 -4.25
N ASP A 235 -2.23 -24.18 -4.78
CA ASP A 235 -0.94 -24.14 -4.07
C ASP A 235 -0.24 -22.78 -4.17
N ALA A 236 -0.66 -21.95 -5.13
CA ALA A 236 0.00 -20.70 -5.50
C ALA A 236 -0.80 -19.42 -5.17
N LEU A 237 -2.05 -19.53 -4.68
CA LEU A 237 -2.93 -18.37 -4.53
C LEU A 237 -3.57 -18.23 -3.13
N PRO A 238 -3.57 -17.02 -2.55
CA PRO A 238 -4.45 -16.65 -1.46
C PRO A 238 -5.87 -16.37 -2.00
N SER A 239 -6.69 -17.43 -1.95
CA SER A 239 -8.14 -17.51 -1.69
C SER A 239 -9.24 -16.85 -2.57
N THR A 240 -10.24 -17.70 -2.87
CA THR A 240 -11.70 -17.51 -3.08
C THR A 240 -12.30 -17.11 -4.42
N LEU A 241 -11.52 -16.77 -5.45
CA LEU A 241 -12.10 -16.51 -6.77
C LEU A 241 -11.75 -17.66 -7.72
N SER A 242 -12.77 -18.29 -8.35
CA SER A 242 -12.50 -19.18 -9.48
C SER A 242 -11.68 -18.42 -10.53
N ARG A 243 -10.81 -19.07 -11.32
CA ARG A 243 -10.03 -18.38 -12.38
C ARG A 243 -10.91 -17.47 -13.25
N LYS A 244 -12.15 -17.90 -13.53
CA LYS A 244 -13.15 -17.09 -14.23
C LYS A 244 -13.57 -15.87 -13.41
N THR A 245 -13.93 -16.03 -12.14
CA THR A 245 -14.31 -14.91 -11.26
C THR A 245 -13.12 -14.00 -10.93
N ALA A 246 -11.89 -14.51 -10.91
CA ALA A 246 -10.68 -13.73 -10.68
C ALA A 246 -10.28 -12.96 -11.94
N LEU A 247 -10.42 -13.55 -13.12
CA LEU A 247 -10.28 -12.84 -14.40
C LEU A 247 -11.45 -11.88 -14.64
N GLU A 248 -12.67 -12.18 -14.17
CA GLU A 248 -13.81 -11.26 -14.20
C GLU A 248 -13.72 -10.16 -13.15
N ALA A 249 -13.10 -10.41 -11.99
CA ALA A 249 -12.82 -9.41 -10.97
C ALA A 249 -11.61 -8.56 -11.35
N GLN A 250 -10.55 -9.15 -11.89
CA GLN A 250 -9.43 -8.44 -12.51
C GLN A 250 -9.93 -7.66 -13.73
N ALA A 251 -10.80 -8.23 -14.56
CA ALA A 251 -11.46 -7.52 -15.63
C ALA A 251 -12.45 -6.49 -15.09
N LYS A 252 -13.12 -6.64 -13.94
CA LYS A 252 -13.98 -5.61 -13.31
C LYS A 252 -13.22 -4.52 -12.59
N ILE A 253 -12.03 -4.81 -12.08
CA ILE A 253 -11.10 -3.84 -11.47
C ILE A 253 -10.35 -3.11 -12.58
N ALA A 254 -9.99 -3.81 -13.67
CA ALA A 254 -9.49 -3.21 -14.90
C ALA A 254 -10.61 -2.58 -15.77
N ALA A 255 -11.89 -2.91 -15.54
CA ALA A 255 -13.07 -2.34 -16.22
C ALA A 255 -13.90 -1.41 -15.34
N ALA A 256 -13.51 -1.16 -14.08
CA ALA A 256 -13.96 0.02 -13.38
C ALA A 256 -13.18 1.17 -14.00
N THR A 257 -13.81 1.84 -14.98
CA THR A 257 -13.24 3.02 -15.60
C THR A 257 -12.80 3.96 -14.49
N PRO A 258 -11.50 4.33 -14.39
CA PRO A 258 -11.04 5.22 -13.33
C PRO A 258 -11.86 6.50 -13.30
N ILE A 259 -11.92 7.20 -12.19
CA ILE A 259 -12.73 8.41 -12.02
C ILE A 259 -11.90 9.62 -12.40
N ALA A 260 -12.45 10.50 -13.24
CA ALA A 260 -11.95 11.83 -13.47
C ALA A 260 -12.92 12.82 -12.82
N ALA A 261 -12.55 13.32 -11.64
CA ALA A 261 -13.34 14.27 -10.87
C ALA A 261 -12.73 15.68 -10.89
N ALA A 262 -13.49 16.68 -10.47
CA ALA A 262 -12.99 18.04 -10.26
C ALA A 262 -13.79 18.74 -9.18
N TYR A 263 -13.15 19.65 -8.45
CA TYR A 263 -13.86 20.63 -7.65
C TYR A 263 -14.37 21.76 -8.55
N TYR A 264 -15.66 22.09 -8.38
CA TYR A 264 -16.33 23.26 -8.95
C TYR A 264 -16.65 24.20 -7.79
N PRO A 265 -15.78 25.17 -7.48
CA PRO A 265 -16.09 26.19 -6.50
C PRO A 265 -17.19 27.15 -6.97
N ASP A 266 -18.01 27.68 -6.07
CA ASP A 266 -19.14 28.54 -6.43
C ASP A 266 -18.70 29.87 -7.06
N TRP A 267 -17.52 30.36 -6.71
CA TRP A 267 -16.92 31.57 -7.28
C TRP A 267 -16.55 31.45 -8.76
N VAL A 268 -16.48 30.23 -9.31
CA VAL A 268 -16.13 30.03 -10.72
C VAL A 268 -17.26 30.38 -11.68
N VAL A 269 -18.49 30.55 -11.17
CA VAL A 269 -19.71 30.74 -11.98
C VAL A 269 -19.61 31.88 -13.00
N GLY A 270 -18.81 32.92 -12.72
CA GLY A 270 -18.63 34.04 -13.62
C GLY A 270 -17.88 33.67 -14.91
N SER A 271 -16.85 32.83 -14.78
CA SER A 271 -16.00 32.40 -15.91
C SER A 271 -16.44 31.04 -16.48
N TRP A 272 -17.04 30.19 -15.66
CA TRP A 272 -17.45 28.83 -15.97
C TRP A 272 -18.88 28.58 -15.48
N PRO A 273 -19.90 29.23 -16.05
CA PRO A 273 -21.28 28.99 -15.65
C PRO A 273 -21.66 27.51 -15.88
N PRO A 274 -22.50 26.90 -15.03
CA PRO A 274 -22.78 25.46 -15.14
C PRO A 274 -23.34 25.01 -16.49
N GLU A 275 -24.08 25.89 -17.18
CA GLU A 275 -24.68 25.62 -18.48
C GLU A 275 -23.66 25.55 -19.62
N SER A 276 -22.44 26.10 -19.44
CA SER A 276 -21.38 26.06 -20.44
C SER A 276 -20.37 24.93 -20.21
N LEU A 277 -20.50 24.16 -19.14
CA LEU A 277 -19.57 23.08 -18.84
C LEU A 277 -19.70 21.93 -19.83
N ASP A 278 -18.57 21.40 -20.29
CA ASP A 278 -18.54 20.10 -20.96
C ASP A 278 -18.54 18.98 -19.91
N PHE A 279 -19.73 18.51 -19.55
CA PHE A 279 -19.92 17.44 -18.58
C PHE A 279 -19.28 16.11 -19.00
N SER A 280 -18.93 15.90 -20.28
CA SER A 280 -18.22 14.68 -20.69
C SER A 280 -16.82 14.58 -20.06
N LYS A 281 -16.28 15.69 -19.54
CA LYS A 281 -14.97 15.77 -18.90
C LYS A 281 -14.96 15.28 -17.46
N PHE A 282 -16.11 15.04 -16.83
CA PHE A 282 -16.19 14.72 -15.41
C PHE A 282 -17.12 13.56 -15.12
N ASP A 283 -16.65 12.59 -14.34
CA ASP A 283 -17.51 11.58 -13.72
C ASP A 283 -18.15 12.13 -12.44
N ILE A 284 -17.41 12.96 -11.69
CA ILE A 284 -17.87 13.62 -10.45
C ILE A 284 -17.45 15.09 -10.47
N LEU A 285 -18.38 15.98 -10.11
CA LEU A 285 -18.12 17.37 -9.76
C LEU A 285 -18.41 17.57 -8.28
N PHE A 286 -17.39 17.97 -7.52
CA PHE A 286 -17.52 18.37 -6.12
C PHE A 286 -17.89 19.86 -6.09
N PHE A 287 -19.13 20.19 -5.79
CA PHE A 287 -19.55 21.58 -5.61
C PHE A 287 -18.98 22.13 -4.30
N ALA A 288 -18.11 23.12 -4.40
CA ALA A 288 -17.40 23.74 -3.30
C ALA A 288 -17.91 25.19 -3.10
N PHE A 289 -18.19 25.69 -1.91
CA PHE A 289 -18.38 24.95 -0.68
C PHE A 289 -19.68 25.37 -0.01
N ALA A 290 -20.23 24.45 0.78
CA ALA A 290 -20.98 24.84 1.96
C ALA A 290 -20.07 24.71 3.19
N THR A 291 -20.42 25.30 4.33
CA THR A 291 -19.57 25.26 5.53
C THR A 291 -20.37 24.85 6.77
N PRO A 292 -19.80 24.07 7.71
CA PRO A 292 -20.43 23.85 9.00
C PRO A 292 -20.55 25.17 9.77
N ASN A 293 -21.55 25.29 10.64
CA ASN A 293 -21.75 26.48 11.46
C ASN A 293 -21.86 26.15 12.97
N SER A 294 -21.90 27.20 13.79
CA SER A 294 -21.94 27.09 15.26
C SER A 294 -23.15 26.32 15.83
N SER A 295 -24.19 26.09 15.02
CA SER A 295 -25.36 25.28 15.38
C SER A 295 -25.25 23.83 14.89
N SER A 296 -24.08 23.39 14.42
CA SER A 296 -23.85 22.09 13.76
C SER A 296 -24.72 21.88 12.51
N GLY A 297 -25.18 22.96 11.88
CA GLY A 297 -25.85 22.95 10.59
C GLY A 297 -24.88 23.26 9.45
N ILE A 298 -25.42 23.58 8.28
CA ILE A 298 -24.66 23.98 7.09
C ILE A 298 -25.04 25.41 6.70
N SER A 299 -24.04 26.25 6.44
CA SER A 299 -24.14 27.60 5.90
C SER A 299 -23.71 27.64 4.44
N TRP A 300 -24.20 28.64 3.72
CA TRP A 300 -23.96 28.83 2.28
C TRP A 300 -23.54 30.27 2.02
N ASP A 301 -22.61 30.44 1.08
CA ASP A 301 -22.32 31.76 0.55
C ASP A 301 -23.53 32.28 -0.27
N SER A 302 -23.60 33.60 -0.45
CA SER A 302 -24.72 34.24 -1.14
C SER A 302 -24.80 33.74 -2.59
N GLY A 303 -25.94 33.18 -2.98
CA GLY A 303 -26.18 32.67 -4.33
C GLY A 303 -25.71 31.23 -4.58
N SER A 304 -24.91 30.63 -3.69
CA SER A 304 -24.31 29.30 -3.92
C SER A 304 -25.37 28.20 -4.11
N THR A 305 -26.49 28.27 -3.40
CA THR A 305 -27.59 27.30 -3.56
C THR A 305 -28.27 27.38 -4.94
N SER A 306 -28.38 28.58 -5.51
CA SER A 306 -28.89 28.76 -6.88
C SER A 306 -27.90 28.22 -7.91
N ILE A 307 -26.60 28.45 -7.71
CA ILE A 307 -25.54 27.90 -8.57
C ILE A 307 -25.53 26.38 -8.49
N LEU A 308 -25.65 25.79 -7.29
CA LEU A 308 -25.75 24.34 -7.10
C LEU A 308 -26.94 23.74 -7.85
N GLN A 309 -28.13 24.37 -7.76
CA GLN A 309 -29.31 23.92 -8.51
C GLN A 309 -29.10 23.95 -10.02
N ARG A 310 -28.46 25.01 -10.53
CA ARG A 310 -28.07 25.13 -11.95
C ARG A 310 -27.07 24.05 -12.35
N LEU A 311 -26.09 23.75 -11.50
CA LEU A 311 -25.11 22.69 -11.74
C LEU A 311 -25.74 21.30 -11.80
N VAL A 312 -26.57 20.96 -10.82
CA VAL A 312 -27.30 19.68 -10.82
C VAL A 312 -28.19 19.56 -12.06
N THR A 313 -28.92 20.62 -12.41
CA THR A 313 -29.80 20.64 -13.58
C THR A 313 -29.01 20.46 -14.88
N SER A 314 -27.92 21.20 -15.04
CA SER A 314 -27.07 21.15 -16.23
C SER A 314 -26.39 19.79 -16.38
N ALA A 315 -25.88 19.22 -15.28
CA ALA A 315 -25.27 17.88 -15.26
C ALA A 315 -26.27 16.80 -15.71
N ARG A 316 -27.50 16.83 -15.21
CA ARG A 316 -28.56 15.88 -15.60
C ARG A 316 -28.97 16.06 -17.07
N ASN A 317 -29.19 17.30 -17.49
CA ASN A 317 -29.63 17.62 -18.86
C ASN A 317 -28.57 17.28 -19.91
N SER A 318 -27.29 17.26 -19.53
CA SER A 318 -26.19 16.87 -20.43
C SER A 318 -26.27 15.40 -20.90
N GLY A 319 -26.96 14.54 -20.15
CA GLY A 319 -27.03 13.10 -20.42
C GLY A 319 -25.70 12.35 -20.27
N LYS A 320 -24.64 12.98 -19.74
CA LYS A 320 -23.30 12.38 -19.60
C LYS A 320 -23.13 11.52 -18.35
N GLY A 321 -24.08 11.58 -17.41
CA GLY A 321 -24.04 10.80 -16.18
C GLY A 321 -23.13 11.37 -15.09
N THR A 322 -22.60 12.59 -15.27
CA THR A 322 -21.80 13.30 -14.27
C THR A 322 -22.55 13.43 -12.95
N LYS A 323 -21.88 13.04 -11.87
CA LYS A 323 -22.39 13.08 -10.51
C LYS A 323 -22.08 14.43 -9.88
N VAL A 324 -23.04 14.99 -9.14
CA VAL A 324 -22.82 16.23 -8.38
C VAL A 324 -22.85 15.91 -6.89
N VAL A 325 -21.73 16.16 -6.23
CA VAL A 325 -21.50 15.90 -4.81
C VAL A 325 -21.25 17.24 -4.12
N LEU A 326 -21.94 17.51 -3.01
CA LEU A 326 -21.68 18.74 -2.24
C LEU A 326 -20.45 18.53 -1.36
N SER A 327 -19.44 19.37 -1.53
CA SER A 327 -18.33 19.47 -0.58
C SER A 327 -18.65 20.48 0.52
N ILE A 328 -18.52 20.03 1.76
CA ILE A 328 -18.72 20.84 2.95
C ILE A 328 -17.35 21.04 3.59
N GLY A 329 -16.96 22.30 3.84
CA GLY A 329 -15.71 22.65 4.50
C GLY A 329 -14.75 23.43 3.62
N GLY A 330 -13.59 22.82 3.36
CA GLY A 330 -12.40 23.44 2.76
C GLY A 330 -11.54 24.15 3.81
N TRP A 331 -10.36 24.59 3.38
CA TRP A 331 -9.34 25.24 4.21
C TRP A 331 -9.90 26.30 5.15
N GLY A 332 -10.56 27.32 4.58
CA GLY A 332 -11.18 28.42 5.34
C GLY A 332 -12.56 28.10 5.92
N GLY A 333 -13.16 26.96 5.58
CA GLY A 333 -14.51 26.58 5.99
C GLY A 333 -14.56 25.58 7.15
N SER A 334 -13.41 25.18 7.68
CA SER A 334 -13.29 24.06 8.62
C SER A 334 -13.53 24.39 10.10
N GLN A 335 -13.80 25.66 10.43
CA GLN A 335 -13.89 26.19 11.80
C GLN A 335 -14.81 25.40 12.74
N TRP A 336 -15.94 24.90 12.26
CA TRP A 336 -16.99 24.33 13.11
C TRP A 336 -17.06 22.80 13.12
N PHE A 337 -16.16 22.10 12.41
CA PHE A 337 -16.24 20.64 12.32
C PHE A 337 -16.06 19.92 13.65
N SER A 338 -15.01 20.26 14.42
CA SER A 338 -14.73 19.61 15.72
C SER A 338 -15.96 19.70 16.63
N GLN A 339 -16.62 20.85 16.69
CA GLN A 339 -17.88 21.02 17.43
C GLN A 339 -19.01 20.17 16.82
N ALA A 340 -19.21 20.24 15.50
CA ALA A 340 -20.30 19.56 14.81
C ALA A 340 -20.27 18.04 14.99
N VAL A 341 -19.08 17.45 15.20
CA VAL A 341 -18.94 16.01 15.43
C VAL A 341 -18.80 15.61 16.90
N SER A 342 -18.62 16.56 17.82
CA SER A 342 -18.19 16.30 19.21
C SER A 342 -19.15 15.48 20.08
N SER A 343 -20.46 15.55 19.82
CA SER A 343 -21.50 14.85 20.60
C SER A 343 -22.50 14.13 19.70
N SER A 344 -23.25 13.16 20.25
CA SER A 344 -24.31 12.47 19.51
C SER A 344 -25.39 13.42 18.98
N GLY A 345 -25.77 14.44 19.77
CA GLY A 345 -26.73 15.47 19.39
C GLY A 345 -26.21 16.32 18.22
N ASN A 346 -24.99 16.85 18.33
CA ASN A 346 -24.39 17.67 17.27
C ASN A 346 -24.21 16.87 15.98
N ARG A 347 -23.72 15.62 16.08
CA ARG A 347 -23.61 14.72 14.92
C ARG A 347 -24.96 14.48 14.26
N SER A 348 -26.03 14.30 15.04
CA SER A 348 -27.37 14.08 14.49
C SER A 348 -27.87 15.32 13.74
N THR A 349 -27.67 16.51 14.29
CA THR A 349 -27.99 17.79 13.61
C THR A 349 -27.22 17.91 12.29
N PHE A 350 -25.91 17.62 12.32
CA PHE A 350 -25.07 17.78 11.14
C PHE A 350 -25.39 16.73 10.05
N VAL A 351 -25.62 15.47 10.43
CA VAL A 351 -26.09 14.43 9.52
C VAL A 351 -27.43 14.82 8.89
N ASN A 352 -28.38 15.32 9.68
CA ASN A 352 -29.69 15.76 9.16
C ASN A 352 -29.56 16.94 8.20
N ALA A 353 -28.65 17.88 8.45
CA ALA A 353 -28.38 18.98 7.54
C ALA A 353 -27.80 18.48 6.20
N ALA A 354 -26.83 17.57 6.24
CA ALA A 354 -26.24 16.96 5.05
C ALA A 354 -27.27 16.15 4.24
N VAL A 355 -28.08 15.32 4.89
CA VAL A 355 -29.19 14.56 4.27
C VAL A 355 -30.22 15.50 3.65
N SER A 356 -30.57 16.58 4.36
CA SER A 356 -31.52 17.59 3.85
C SER A 356 -30.99 18.28 2.61
N ALA A 357 -29.68 18.60 2.54
CA ALA A 357 -29.05 19.15 1.35
C ALA A 357 -29.11 18.16 0.18
N VAL A 358 -28.78 16.88 0.41
CA VAL A 358 -28.88 15.82 -0.61
C VAL A 358 -30.29 15.73 -1.18
N ASN A 359 -31.31 15.73 -0.32
CA ASN A 359 -32.70 15.60 -0.76
C ASN A 359 -33.21 16.85 -1.47
N THR A 360 -32.90 18.04 -0.93
CA THR A 360 -33.39 19.33 -1.44
C THR A 360 -32.82 19.63 -2.83
N TYR A 361 -31.52 19.38 -3.03
CA TYR A 361 -30.85 19.68 -4.29
C TYR A 361 -30.70 18.46 -5.20
N GLY A 362 -31.12 17.27 -4.74
CA GLY A 362 -31.03 16.02 -5.47
C GLY A 362 -29.59 15.60 -5.78
N LEU A 363 -28.71 15.75 -4.80
CA LEU A 363 -27.27 15.46 -4.95
C LEU A 363 -27.01 13.94 -5.03
N ASP A 364 -25.91 13.58 -5.66
CA ASP A 364 -25.41 12.20 -5.71
C ASP A 364 -24.65 11.82 -4.43
N GLY A 365 -24.26 12.79 -3.60
CA GLY A 365 -23.54 12.52 -2.36
C GLY A 365 -23.09 13.74 -1.58
N ILE A 366 -22.29 13.48 -0.55
CA ILE A 366 -21.62 14.47 0.30
C ILE A 366 -20.11 14.18 0.33
N ASP A 367 -19.32 15.23 0.22
CA ASP A 367 -17.89 15.25 0.45
C ASP A 367 -17.60 16.07 1.72
N ILE A 368 -16.76 15.53 2.61
CA ILE A 368 -16.35 16.20 3.84
C ILE A 368 -14.90 16.66 3.70
N ASP A 369 -14.72 17.95 3.55
CA ASP A 369 -13.42 18.58 3.41
C ASP A 369 -13.06 19.29 4.73
N TRP A 370 -12.71 18.50 5.75
CA TRP A 370 -12.29 19.01 7.06
C TRP A 370 -10.76 19.09 7.12
N GLU A 371 -10.26 20.30 7.27
CA GLU A 371 -8.84 20.62 7.29
C GLU A 371 -8.36 21.19 8.65
N TYR A 372 -7.91 20.37 9.62
CA TYR A 372 -7.94 18.89 9.66
C TYR A 372 -8.40 18.37 11.03
N PRO A 373 -8.96 17.14 11.10
CA PRO A 373 -9.25 16.50 12.39
C PRO A 373 -8.01 16.41 13.28
N ASN A 374 -8.14 16.85 14.53
CA ASN A 374 -7.05 16.88 15.52
C ASN A 374 -5.79 17.65 15.07
N GLN A 375 -5.94 18.65 14.20
CA GLN A 375 -4.88 19.58 13.83
C GLN A 375 -5.44 20.99 13.63
N SER A 376 -4.58 21.99 13.72
CA SER A 376 -4.99 23.39 13.64
C SER A 376 -5.46 23.78 12.23
N GLY A 377 -4.86 23.24 11.15
CA GLY A 377 -5.14 23.73 9.79
C GLY A 377 -5.05 25.26 9.73
N ALA A 378 -6.09 25.92 9.22
CA ALA A 378 -6.22 27.38 9.14
C ALA A 378 -6.40 28.12 10.50
N GLY A 379 -6.03 27.52 11.64
CA GLY A 379 -6.28 28.07 12.98
C GLY A 379 -7.60 27.60 13.60
N ASN A 380 -8.09 26.44 13.17
CA ASN A 380 -9.38 25.86 13.56
C ASN A 380 -9.33 25.23 14.98
N PRO A 381 -10.45 25.30 15.73
CA PRO A 381 -10.64 24.46 16.90
C PRO A 381 -10.52 22.97 16.56
N HIS A 382 -9.78 22.24 17.38
CA HIS A 382 -9.52 20.82 17.21
C HIS A 382 -9.48 20.09 18.55
N SER A 383 -9.60 18.77 18.50
CA SER A 383 -9.61 17.88 19.67
C SER A 383 -8.94 16.55 19.37
N ALA A 384 -8.27 15.98 20.37
CA ALA A 384 -7.77 14.60 20.32
C ALA A 384 -8.86 13.56 20.01
N ASN A 385 -10.13 13.89 20.23
CA ASN A 385 -11.27 13.01 19.94
C ASN A 385 -11.83 13.16 18.52
N ASP A 386 -11.32 14.10 17.71
CA ASP A 386 -11.88 14.44 16.41
C ASP A 386 -11.96 13.25 15.46
N ALA A 387 -10.89 12.45 15.36
CA ALA A 387 -10.91 11.27 14.51
C ALA A 387 -12.01 10.27 14.93
N ALA A 388 -12.08 9.91 16.22
CA ALA A 388 -13.11 8.98 16.71
C ALA A 388 -14.55 9.51 16.49
N ASN A 389 -14.73 10.81 16.68
CA ASN A 389 -16.00 11.50 16.44
C ASN A 389 -16.35 11.54 14.94
N LEU A 390 -15.36 11.74 14.07
CA LEU A 390 -15.51 11.73 12.62
C LEU A 390 -15.95 10.34 12.12
N LEU A 391 -15.36 9.26 12.63
CA LEU A 391 -15.81 7.90 12.31
C LEU A 391 -17.27 7.68 12.70
N SER A 392 -17.65 8.14 13.90
CA SER A 392 -19.03 8.06 14.37
C SER A 392 -19.98 8.85 13.48
N PHE A 393 -19.56 10.03 13.02
CA PHE A 393 -20.29 10.84 12.06
C PHE A 393 -20.48 10.11 10.72
N PHE A 394 -19.41 9.58 10.12
CA PHE A 394 -19.51 8.86 8.85
C PHE A 394 -20.39 7.60 8.94
N THR A 395 -20.36 6.90 10.08
CA THR A 395 -21.23 5.75 10.33
C THR A 395 -22.71 6.17 10.34
N SER A 396 -23.05 7.25 11.04
CA SER A 396 -24.41 7.80 11.05
C SER A 396 -24.83 8.34 9.67
N LEU A 397 -23.93 9.03 8.97
CA LEU A 397 -24.19 9.58 7.65
C LEU A 397 -24.45 8.47 6.61
N ARG A 398 -23.64 7.40 6.62
CA ARG A 398 -23.84 6.24 5.75
C ARG A 398 -25.16 5.54 6.05
N SER A 399 -25.51 5.37 7.32
CA SER A 399 -26.80 4.81 7.72
C SER A 399 -27.97 5.64 7.18
N ALA A 400 -27.88 6.97 7.25
CA ALA A 400 -28.95 7.87 6.81
C ALA A 400 -29.06 8.03 5.28
N LEU A 401 -27.94 8.06 4.55
CA LEU A 401 -27.92 8.23 3.09
C LEU A 401 -28.06 6.91 2.31
N GLY A 402 -27.82 5.77 2.98
CA GLY A 402 -27.82 4.45 2.35
C GLY A 402 -26.56 4.17 1.51
N SER A 403 -26.55 3.04 0.82
CA SER A 403 -25.39 2.55 0.07
C SER A 403 -25.21 3.19 -1.32
N SER A 404 -26.25 3.83 -1.87
CA SER A 404 -26.24 4.36 -3.23
C SER A 404 -25.61 5.75 -3.36
N LYS A 405 -25.55 6.52 -2.28
CA LYS A 405 -24.97 7.87 -2.26
C LYS A 405 -23.46 7.83 -2.10
N ILE A 406 -22.78 8.76 -2.76
CA ILE A 406 -21.34 8.98 -2.57
C ILE A 406 -21.13 9.63 -1.20
N ILE A 407 -20.21 9.07 -0.41
CA ILE A 407 -19.64 9.75 0.75
C ILE A 407 -18.14 9.78 0.54
N SER A 408 -17.56 10.97 0.44
CA SER A 408 -16.12 11.15 0.33
C SER A 408 -15.58 12.07 1.40
N ALA A 409 -14.26 12.11 1.51
CA ALA A 409 -13.57 13.06 2.37
C ALA A 409 -12.27 13.51 1.72
N ALA A 410 -11.98 14.80 1.75
CA ALA A 410 -10.67 15.33 1.43
C ALA A 410 -9.71 15.06 2.60
N VAL A 411 -8.51 14.60 2.26
CA VAL A 411 -7.53 14.12 3.24
C VAL A 411 -6.11 14.48 2.81
N THR A 412 -5.19 14.54 3.76
CA THR A 412 -3.77 14.74 3.48
C THR A 412 -3.13 13.46 2.93
N CYS A 413 -1.84 13.50 2.58
CA CYS A 413 -1.06 12.29 2.28
C CYS A 413 -0.98 11.31 3.47
N LEU A 414 -1.29 11.76 4.69
CA LEU A 414 -1.32 10.94 5.89
C LEU A 414 -2.75 10.56 6.27
N PRO A 415 -2.98 9.36 6.84
CA PRO A 415 -4.21 9.06 7.57
C PRO A 415 -4.50 10.12 8.64
N TRP A 416 -5.78 10.29 8.99
CA TRP A 416 -6.19 11.24 10.04
C TRP A 416 -5.40 11.06 11.33
N THR A 417 -5.17 12.16 12.04
CA THR A 417 -4.41 12.15 13.30
C THR A 417 -5.27 11.62 14.44
N GLY A 418 -4.82 10.53 15.06
CA GLY A 418 -5.45 9.94 16.23
C GLY A 418 -5.22 10.74 17.52
N SER A 419 -5.82 10.31 18.62
CA SER A 419 -5.75 10.99 19.92
C SER A 419 -4.35 11.11 20.51
N ASN A 420 -3.41 10.30 20.03
CA ASN A 420 -1.99 10.33 20.41
C ASN A 420 -1.16 11.33 19.59
N GLY A 421 -1.78 12.14 18.72
CA GLY A 421 -1.08 13.09 17.86
C GLY A 421 -0.36 12.46 16.67
N SER A 422 -0.50 11.14 16.46
CA SER A 422 0.09 10.43 15.33
C SER A 422 -0.97 10.03 14.30
N PRO A 423 -0.61 9.86 13.02
CA PRO A 423 -1.49 9.30 12.00
C PRO A 423 -2.07 7.93 12.42
N LEU A 424 -3.35 7.71 12.13
CA LEU A 424 -4.00 6.43 12.40
C LEU A 424 -3.37 5.29 11.59
N THR A 425 -3.04 4.20 12.26
CA THR A 425 -2.50 2.99 11.62
C THR A 425 -3.57 2.02 11.14
N ASN A 426 -4.84 2.28 11.47
CA ASN A 426 -5.97 1.49 10.99
C ASN A 426 -7.19 2.40 10.73
N VAL A 427 -7.58 2.50 9.46
CA VAL A 427 -8.73 3.26 8.97
C VAL A 427 -9.75 2.37 8.24
N ALA A 428 -9.68 1.05 8.40
CA ALA A 428 -10.57 0.11 7.73
C ALA A 428 -12.06 0.39 8.04
N SER A 429 -12.37 0.81 9.27
CA SER A 429 -13.72 1.20 9.66
C SER A 429 -14.23 2.44 8.92
N TYR A 430 -13.35 3.38 8.55
CA TYR A 430 -13.72 4.51 7.69
C TYR A 430 -13.93 4.05 6.26
N ALA A 431 -13.05 3.18 5.74
CA ALA A 431 -13.17 2.62 4.40
C ALA A 431 -14.49 1.84 4.18
N ALA A 432 -15.08 1.29 5.25
CA ALA A 432 -16.39 0.67 5.22
C ALA A 432 -17.54 1.68 5.02
N GLN A 433 -17.39 2.91 5.52
CA GLN A 433 -18.41 3.96 5.41
C GLN A 433 -18.24 4.84 4.16
N LEU A 434 -17.00 5.03 3.70
CA LEU A 434 -16.68 5.93 2.59
C LEU A 434 -16.72 5.23 1.23
N SER A 435 -17.18 5.99 0.24
CA SER A 435 -17.05 5.67 -1.18
C SER A 435 -15.64 5.98 -1.65
N TYR A 436 -15.14 7.18 -1.34
CA TYR A 436 -13.79 7.63 -1.70
C TYR A 436 -13.09 8.40 -0.57
N VAL A 437 -11.77 8.43 -0.59
CA VAL A 437 -10.97 9.52 0.00
C VAL A 437 -10.28 10.28 -1.13
N ASN A 438 -10.26 11.60 -1.03
CA ASN A 438 -9.66 12.52 -1.97
C ASN A 438 -8.31 12.97 -1.39
N ILE A 439 -7.22 12.30 -1.77
CA ILE A 439 -5.86 12.61 -1.26
C ILE A 439 -5.40 13.92 -1.90
N MET A 440 -5.30 14.98 -1.10
CA MET A 440 -4.82 16.30 -1.50
C MET A 440 -3.31 16.30 -1.65
N ASN A 441 -2.84 15.76 -2.79
CA ASN A 441 -1.42 15.72 -3.15
C ASN A 441 -0.98 17.04 -3.79
N TYR A 442 -1.09 18.12 -3.04
CA TYR A 442 -0.67 19.47 -3.40
C TYR A 442 -0.44 20.28 -2.13
N ASP A 443 0.04 21.51 -2.26
CA ASP A 443 0.46 22.38 -1.15
C ASP A 443 1.53 21.72 -0.25
N THR A 444 2.30 20.81 -0.83
CA THR A 444 3.46 20.21 -0.15
C THR A 444 4.55 21.27 0.05
N TRP A 445 4.72 22.16 -0.94
CA TRP A 445 5.59 23.32 -0.85
C TRP A 445 4.85 24.57 -1.35
N GLY A 446 4.70 25.55 -0.47
CA GLY A 446 4.24 26.88 -0.83
C GLY A 446 5.34 27.76 -1.44
N ALA A 447 4.98 28.99 -1.77
CA ALA A 447 5.94 29.99 -2.21
C ALA A 447 6.94 30.34 -1.10
N SER A 448 8.24 30.35 -1.41
CA SER A 448 9.28 30.73 -0.46
C SER A 448 10.56 31.15 -1.19
N ALA A 449 11.53 31.73 -0.47
CA ALA A 449 12.85 32.02 -1.05
C ALA A 449 13.58 30.75 -1.55
N ASN A 450 13.20 29.59 -0.99
CA ASN A 450 13.70 28.26 -1.25
C ASN A 450 12.53 27.41 -1.81
N PRO A 451 12.13 27.61 -3.07
CA PRO A 451 10.95 26.94 -3.64
C PRO A 451 11.15 25.43 -3.67
N GLY A 452 10.08 24.66 -3.48
CA GLY A 452 10.05 23.20 -3.63
C GLY A 452 8.86 22.74 -4.48
N PRO A 453 8.77 21.44 -4.83
CA PRO A 453 7.71 20.92 -5.69
C PRO A 453 6.34 21.01 -4.99
N ASN A 454 5.38 21.72 -5.58
CA ASN A 454 4.05 21.91 -5.01
C ASN A 454 3.31 20.57 -4.77
N ALA A 455 3.35 19.69 -5.77
CA ALA A 455 2.68 18.40 -5.78
C ALA A 455 3.63 17.32 -6.26
N PRO A 456 4.57 16.83 -5.45
CA PRO A 456 5.49 15.78 -5.90
C PRO A 456 4.73 14.49 -6.21
N LEU A 457 5.10 13.80 -7.30
CA LEU A 457 4.61 12.44 -7.56
C LEU A 457 5.22 11.48 -6.53
N GLY A 458 6.52 11.58 -6.27
CA GLY A 458 7.20 10.70 -5.32
C GLY A 458 8.44 11.34 -4.68
N ASN A 459 9.07 10.58 -3.79
CA ASN A 459 10.42 10.84 -3.30
C ASN A 459 11.41 9.94 -4.06
N LEU A 460 11.49 10.09 -5.38
CA LEU A 460 12.07 9.08 -6.27
C LEU A 460 13.58 8.92 -6.11
N CYS A 461 14.25 9.97 -5.64
CA CYS A 461 15.67 9.94 -5.32
C CYS A 461 15.96 9.61 -3.85
N GLY A 462 14.94 9.54 -2.99
CA GLY A 462 15.12 9.41 -1.54
C GLY A 462 15.66 10.66 -0.85
N THR A 463 15.63 11.82 -1.52
CA THR A 463 16.26 13.05 -1.06
C THR A 463 15.29 14.16 -0.63
N SER A 464 13.98 13.91 -0.75
CA SER A 464 12.93 14.83 -0.30
C SER A 464 13.05 15.13 1.20
N ARG A 465 13.03 16.42 1.56
CA ARG A 465 12.88 16.88 2.95
C ARG A 465 11.47 16.63 3.51
N GLN A 466 10.50 16.34 2.66
CA GLN A 466 9.13 15.97 3.05
C GLN A 466 8.77 14.59 2.46
N PRO A 467 9.43 13.51 2.90
CA PRO A 467 9.31 12.19 2.27
C PRO A 467 7.91 11.58 2.39
N GLN A 468 7.09 12.05 3.32
CA GLN A 468 5.72 11.58 3.55
C GLN A 468 4.66 12.31 2.69
N ALA A 469 5.05 13.39 2.00
CA ALA A 469 4.14 14.23 1.23
C ALA A 469 4.45 14.10 -0.26
N SER A 470 3.81 13.14 -0.91
CA SER A 470 3.83 12.89 -2.36
C SER A 470 2.73 11.90 -2.74
N ALA A 471 2.38 11.81 -4.03
CA ALA A 471 1.34 10.89 -4.48
C ALA A 471 1.65 9.44 -4.08
N GLN A 472 2.91 9.05 -4.25
CA GLN A 472 3.43 7.73 -3.89
C GLN A 472 3.35 7.49 -2.38
N ALA A 473 3.82 8.44 -1.58
CA ALA A 473 3.76 8.31 -0.12
C ALA A 473 2.30 8.26 0.36
N GLY A 474 1.43 9.12 -0.17
CA GLY A 474 0.01 9.17 0.17
C GLY A 474 -0.68 7.84 -0.06
N LEU A 475 -0.55 7.27 -1.26
CA LEU A 475 -1.07 5.96 -1.58
C LEU A 475 -0.58 4.88 -0.60
N ASN A 476 0.73 4.83 -0.36
CA ASN A 476 1.33 3.79 0.48
C ASN A 476 0.87 3.89 1.93
N GLN A 477 0.79 5.10 2.48
CA GLN A 477 0.41 5.33 3.87
C GLN A 477 -1.05 4.97 4.12
N TRP A 478 -1.96 5.41 3.24
CA TRP A 478 -3.37 5.06 3.35
C TRP A 478 -3.63 3.55 3.13
N LYS A 479 -2.90 2.91 2.21
CA LYS A 479 -2.97 1.44 2.03
C LYS A 479 -2.46 0.70 3.25
N ALA A 480 -1.32 1.13 3.82
CA ALA A 480 -0.76 0.53 5.02
C ALA A 480 -1.71 0.66 6.22
N ALA A 481 -2.49 1.75 6.28
CA ALA A 481 -3.54 1.93 7.26
C ALA A 481 -4.85 1.15 6.96
N GLY A 482 -4.89 0.34 5.89
CA GLY A 482 -6.03 -0.53 5.55
C GLY A 482 -7.12 0.12 4.71
N PHE A 483 -6.85 1.28 4.08
CA PHE A 483 -7.78 1.89 3.13
C PHE A 483 -7.55 1.30 1.71
N PRO A 484 -8.58 0.83 0.98
CA PRO A 484 -8.39 0.24 -0.35
C PRO A 484 -8.00 1.29 -1.40
N ALA A 485 -6.96 1.01 -2.21
CA ALA A 485 -6.55 1.88 -3.32
C ALA A 485 -7.71 2.21 -4.28
N SER A 486 -8.55 1.22 -4.59
CA SER A 486 -9.75 1.37 -5.43
C SER A 486 -10.82 2.34 -4.91
N LYS A 487 -10.60 2.93 -3.73
CA LYS A 487 -11.42 3.98 -3.11
C LYS A 487 -10.62 5.28 -2.87
N MET A 488 -9.45 5.44 -3.47
CA MET A 488 -8.63 6.66 -3.34
C MET A 488 -8.63 7.43 -4.65
N LEU A 489 -8.99 8.70 -4.60
CA LEU A 489 -8.78 9.65 -5.71
C LEU A 489 -7.52 10.46 -5.43
N LEU A 490 -6.61 10.51 -6.40
CA LEU A 490 -5.40 11.32 -6.32
C LEU A 490 -5.69 12.78 -6.73
N GLY A 491 -5.41 13.72 -5.84
CA GLY A 491 -5.56 15.14 -6.08
C GLY A 491 -4.45 15.69 -6.97
N LEU A 492 -4.84 16.48 -7.97
CA LEU A 492 -3.94 17.10 -8.93
C LEU A 492 -4.20 18.61 -8.98
N PRO A 493 -3.19 19.45 -8.68
CA PRO A 493 -3.38 20.90 -8.70
C PRO A 493 -3.41 21.41 -10.15
N LEU A 494 -4.29 22.36 -10.43
CA LEU A 494 -4.31 23.13 -11.68
C LEU A 494 -3.71 24.52 -11.46
N TYR A 495 -2.74 24.61 -10.55
CA TYR A 495 -2.08 25.84 -10.13
C TYR A 495 -0.62 25.57 -9.74
N GLY A 496 0.10 26.64 -9.48
CA GLY A 496 1.44 26.63 -8.92
C GLY A 496 1.65 27.70 -7.84
N TYR A 497 2.89 27.86 -7.40
CA TYR A 497 3.31 28.92 -6.50
C TYR A 497 4.40 29.78 -7.13
N VAL A 498 4.32 31.09 -6.96
CA VAL A 498 5.32 32.02 -7.46
C VAL A 498 6.19 32.52 -6.31
N SER A 499 7.47 32.20 -6.39
CA SER A 499 8.49 32.52 -5.40
C SER A 499 9.40 33.64 -5.90
N LYS A 500 9.64 34.63 -5.03
CA LYS A 500 10.72 35.59 -5.26
C LYS A 500 12.06 34.93 -4.98
N SER A 501 12.67 34.33 -6.01
CA SER A 501 13.88 33.53 -5.89
C SER A 501 14.68 33.54 -7.19
N THR A 502 16.00 33.38 -7.08
CA THR A 502 16.91 33.17 -8.22
C THR A 502 17.31 31.71 -8.37
N ALA A 503 16.67 30.80 -7.63
CA ALA A 503 16.98 29.38 -7.67
C ALA A 503 16.76 28.80 -9.08
N THR A 504 17.73 28.02 -9.55
CA THR A 504 17.66 27.27 -10.80
C THR A 504 17.40 25.78 -10.55
N LEU A 505 17.17 25.42 -9.29
CA LEU A 505 16.83 24.09 -8.79
C LEU A 505 15.82 24.24 -7.64
N LEU A 506 14.99 23.22 -7.43
CA LEU A 506 14.08 23.18 -6.30
C LEU A 506 14.81 22.72 -5.04
N THR A 507 14.50 23.39 -3.92
CA THR A 507 14.97 22.99 -2.61
C THR A 507 14.20 21.80 -2.08
N GLY A 508 14.82 21.08 -1.16
CA GLY A 508 14.28 19.83 -0.66
C GLY A 508 14.81 18.60 -1.38
N ILE A 509 15.72 18.75 -2.35
CA ILE A 509 16.23 17.64 -3.17
C ILE A 509 17.74 17.73 -3.15
N ALA A 510 18.35 16.90 -2.31
CA ALA A 510 19.78 16.62 -2.47
C ALA A 510 19.99 15.89 -3.81
N LEU A 511 21.17 16.07 -4.41
CA LEU A 511 21.57 15.25 -5.55
C LEU A 511 21.54 13.77 -5.12
N PRO A 512 21.00 12.88 -5.96
CA PRO A 512 21.07 11.47 -5.67
C PRO A 512 22.55 11.04 -5.57
N PRO A 513 22.87 10.05 -4.72
CA PRO A 513 24.25 9.61 -4.54
C PRO A 513 24.85 9.14 -5.88
N PRO A 514 26.18 9.28 -6.08
CA PRO A 514 26.84 8.78 -7.28
C PRO A 514 26.48 7.32 -7.56
N GLY A 515 26.06 7.03 -8.80
CA GLY A 515 25.63 5.69 -9.22
C GLY A 515 24.15 5.37 -8.98
N PHE A 516 23.34 6.30 -8.47
CA PHE A 516 21.90 6.10 -8.37
C PHE A 516 21.24 5.97 -9.75
N GLN A 517 20.69 4.80 -10.04
CA GLN A 517 20.00 4.53 -11.30
C GLN A 517 18.55 5.02 -11.23
N LEU A 518 18.36 6.34 -11.34
CA LEU A 518 17.04 6.98 -11.25
C LEU A 518 16.04 6.38 -12.23
N GLN A 519 16.45 6.08 -13.44
CA GLN A 519 15.56 5.51 -14.45
C GLN A 519 15.05 4.11 -14.05
N GLU A 520 15.93 3.22 -13.62
CA GLU A 520 15.53 1.90 -13.11
C GLU A 520 14.64 2.03 -11.88
N TYR A 521 14.91 3.02 -11.01
CA TYR A 521 14.05 3.31 -9.87
C TYR A 521 12.66 3.75 -10.33
N LYS A 522 12.56 4.72 -11.26
CA LYS A 522 11.28 5.21 -11.82
C LYS A 522 10.48 4.05 -12.44
N GLU A 523 11.12 3.20 -13.23
CA GLU A 523 10.47 2.03 -13.85
C GLU A 523 9.99 1.02 -12.80
N ARG A 524 10.84 0.68 -11.82
CA ARG A 524 10.50 -0.28 -10.76
C ARG A 524 9.37 0.23 -9.87
N VAL A 525 9.39 1.52 -9.54
CA VAL A 525 8.49 2.12 -8.55
C VAL A 525 7.19 2.60 -9.17
N MET A 526 7.24 3.16 -10.38
CA MET A 526 6.08 3.81 -10.99
C MET A 526 5.55 3.04 -12.19
N GLY A 527 6.32 2.17 -12.83
CA GLY A 527 5.89 1.48 -14.06
C GLY A 527 5.65 2.42 -15.24
N LEU A 528 6.23 3.62 -15.21
CA LEU A 528 6.08 4.63 -16.27
C LEU A 528 7.14 4.44 -17.36
N PRO A 529 6.77 4.56 -18.66
CA PRO A 529 7.73 4.51 -19.76
C PRO A 529 8.69 5.71 -19.72
N THR A 530 9.90 5.52 -20.25
CA THR A 530 10.95 6.54 -20.35
C THR A 530 10.48 7.78 -21.12
N ARG A 531 10.78 8.97 -20.58
CA ARG A 531 10.87 10.21 -21.38
C ARG A 531 12.33 10.51 -21.66
N SER A 532 12.70 10.69 -22.92
CA SER A 532 14.01 11.20 -23.30
C SER A 532 14.09 12.68 -22.93
N SER A 533 14.73 13.03 -21.81
CA SER A 533 14.98 14.44 -21.46
C SER A 533 16.16 14.98 -22.28
N PRO A 534 16.03 16.12 -22.98
CA PRO A 534 17.13 16.78 -23.65
C PRO A 534 17.70 17.89 -22.75
N PHE A 535 18.30 17.58 -21.59
CA PHE A 535 18.99 18.59 -20.78
C PHE A 535 20.34 18.13 -20.22
N PRO A 536 21.34 19.03 -20.15
CA PRO A 536 22.73 18.67 -19.87
C PRO A 536 22.94 18.34 -18.40
N ALA A 537 23.63 17.22 -18.17
CA ALA A 537 24.19 16.85 -16.90
C ALA A 537 25.23 17.88 -16.46
N GLN A 538 24.90 18.75 -15.52
CA GLN A 538 25.76 19.28 -14.44
C GLN A 538 25.11 20.53 -13.82
N CYS A 539 24.61 20.39 -12.59
CA CYS A 539 24.20 21.54 -11.78
C CYS A 539 25.26 21.81 -10.71
N ALA A 540 25.78 23.04 -10.65
CA ALA A 540 26.70 23.49 -9.62
C ALA A 540 25.97 23.78 -8.29
N ILE A 541 26.62 23.45 -7.17
CA ILE A 541 26.09 23.44 -5.81
C ILE A 541 26.27 24.81 -5.13
N PRO A 542 25.25 25.38 -4.48
CA PRO A 542 25.44 26.31 -3.37
C PRO A 542 25.40 25.58 -2.02
N ASN A 543 26.44 25.74 -1.21
CA ASN A 543 26.45 25.35 0.20
C ASN A 543 25.50 26.25 0.99
N LYS A 544 24.67 25.67 1.87
CA LYS A 544 24.42 26.18 3.23
C LYS A 544 23.54 25.25 4.06
N ASP A 545 24.05 24.97 5.25
CA ASP A 545 23.32 24.47 6.41
C ASP A 545 22.43 25.59 6.94
N GLU A 546 21.10 25.39 6.92
CA GLU A 546 20.17 26.17 7.72
C GLU A 546 19.16 25.22 8.38
N ASP A 547 18.89 25.50 9.65
CA ASP A 547 17.98 24.80 10.53
C ASP A 547 16.54 25.17 10.16
N PHE A 548 15.77 24.22 9.64
CA PHE A 548 14.38 24.41 9.23
C PHE A 548 13.48 23.69 10.25
N GLY A 549 12.59 24.46 10.89
CA GLY A 549 11.69 24.02 11.95
C GLY A 549 10.75 22.87 11.56
N GLU A 550 10.01 22.38 12.56
CA GLU A 550 9.16 21.19 12.46
C GLU A 550 8.19 21.24 11.26
N PRO A 551 7.93 20.09 10.60
CA PRO A 551 7.08 20.00 9.43
C PRO A 551 5.68 20.50 9.74
N ASN A 552 5.35 21.69 9.23
CA ASN A 552 3.98 22.18 9.19
C ASN A 552 3.39 21.69 7.85
N PHE A 553 2.47 20.73 7.94
CA PHE A 553 1.75 20.29 6.76
C PHE A 553 0.83 21.43 6.30
N LEU A 554 0.99 21.80 5.02
CA LEU A 554 -0.03 22.49 4.23
C LEU A 554 -0.28 23.93 4.70
N ASP A 555 0.45 24.90 4.15
CA ASP A 555 0.00 26.29 4.12
C ASP A 555 -1.09 26.44 3.03
N GLY A 556 -2.15 25.61 3.13
CA GLY A 556 -3.25 25.42 2.17
C GLY A 556 -4.16 26.64 1.95
N MET A 557 -3.63 27.85 2.16
CA MET A 557 -4.30 29.09 1.79
C MET A 557 -4.54 29.14 0.28
N HIS A 558 -5.71 28.66 -0.13
CA HIS A 558 -6.35 29.01 -1.38
C HIS A 558 -6.89 30.44 -1.27
N GLU A 559 -5.99 31.42 -1.26
CA GLU A 559 -6.39 32.82 -1.14
C GLU A 559 -7.35 33.18 -2.28
N ARG A 560 -8.53 33.70 -1.91
CA ARG A 560 -9.59 34.10 -2.83
C ARG A 560 -9.08 35.25 -3.70
N VAL A 561 -8.46 34.98 -4.85
CA VAL A 561 -8.16 36.03 -5.83
C VAL A 561 -9.47 36.48 -6.47
N LYS A 562 -10.10 37.50 -5.87
CA LYS A 562 -11.42 38.02 -6.27
C LYS A 562 -11.47 38.63 -7.67
N LYS A 563 -10.34 38.78 -8.36
CA LYS A 563 -10.30 39.23 -9.76
C LYS A 563 -8.95 38.84 -10.39
N ALA A 564 -8.96 38.02 -11.44
CA ALA A 564 -7.80 37.86 -12.30
C ALA A 564 -7.44 39.24 -12.91
N PRO A 565 -6.16 39.61 -13.00
CA PRO A 565 -5.77 40.80 -13.77
C PRO A 565 -6.27 40.66 -15.21
N GLU A 566 -7.01 41.65 -15.71
CA GLU A 566 -7.35 41.73 -17.15
C GLU A 566 -6.04 41.94 -17.93
N VAL A 567 -5.66 40.96 -18.74
CA VAL A 567 -4.47 41.04 -19.61
C VAL A 567 -4.88 41.65 -20.95
N GLU A 568 -4.83 42.99 -21.06
CA GLU A 568 -5.11 43.73 -22.31
C GLU A 568 -3.84 44.20 -23.05
N ALA A 569 -2.63 43.96 -22.51
CA ALA A 569 -1.35 44.25 -23.16
C ALA A 569 -0.65 42.94 -23.59
N GLU A 570 0.28 43.01 -24.57
CA GLU A 570 1.15 41.86 -24.89
C GLU A 570 1.74 41.29 -23.60
N ALA A 571 1.44 40.02 -23.34
CA ALA A 571 1.76 39.36 -22.08
C ALA A 571 3.28 39.45 -21.81
N ALA A 572 3.67 40.25 -20.82
CA ALA A 572 5.06 40.63 -20.59
C ALA A 572 5.90 39.58 -19.85
N GLY A 573 5.29 38.46 -19.42
CA GLY A 573 5.94 37.46 -18.56
C GLY A 573 6.29 38.00 -17.18
N ASP A 574 5.58 39.02 -16.67
CA ASP A 574 5.81 39.52 -15.31
C ASP A 574 4.84 38.87 -14.33
N LEU A 575 5.37 38.04 -13.43
CA LEU A 575 4.62 37.37 -12.38
C LEU A 575 4.90 37.96 -10.99
N SER A 576 5.57 39.12 -10.89
CA SER A 576 5.95 39.71 -9.59
C SER A 576 4.77 40.02 -8.68
N ALA A 577 3.59 40.28 -9.25
CA ALA A 577 2.33 40.46 -8.51
C ALA A 577 1.89 39.19 -7.73
N TYR A 578 2.38 38.02 -8.13
CA TYR A 578 2.09 36.73 -7.49
C TYR A 578 3.19 36.28 -6.52
N TRP A 579 4.27 37.06 -6.31
CA TRP A 579 5.31 36.65 -5.36
C TRP A 579 4.73 36.34 -3.98
N GLY A 580 5.07 35.16 -3.46
CA GLY A 580 4.58 34.67 -2.18
C GLY A 580 3.18 34.06 -2.25
N GLN A 581 2.60 33.91 -3.44
CA GLN A 581 1.21 33.50 -3.62
C GLN A 581 1.07 32.34 -4.60
N GLN A 582 -0.11 31.72 -4.54
CA GLN A 582 -0.58 30.75 -5.52
C GLN A 582 -0.89 31.45 -6.86
N ILE A 583 -0.61 30.80 -7.98
CA ILE A 583 -0.99 31.25 -9.32
C ILE A 583 -1.78 30.16 -10.06
N PRO A 584 -3.01 30.43 -10.54
CA PRO A 584 -3.74 29.49 -11.40
C PRO A 584 -2.94 29.18 -12.67
N PHE A 585 -2.98 27.94 -13.16
CA PHE A 585 -2.17 27.55 -14.32
C PHE A 585 -2.49 28.43 -15.55
N ASN A 586 -3.77 28.71 -15.79
CA ASN A 586 -4.17 29.60 -16.88
C ASN A 586 -3.62 31.03 -16.75
N GLN A 587 -3.26 31.51 -15.55
CA GLN A 587 -2.61 32.81 -15.36
C GLN A 587 -1.12 32.74 -15.68
N ILE A 588 -0.46 31.61 -15.46
CA ILE A 588 0.94 31.40 -15.93
C ILE A 588 0.98 31.54 -17.46
N VAL A 589 -0.04 31.01 -18.14
CA VAL A 589 -0.20 31.12 -19.61
C VAL A 589 -0.61 32.54 -20.03
N ALA A 590 -1.65 33.11 -19.41
CA ALA A 590 -2.19 34.42 -19.77
C ALA A 590 -1.17 35.56 -19.57
N LEU A 591 -0.37 35.49 -18.51
CA LEU A 591 0.71 36.44 -18.25
C LEU A 591 1.98 36.15 -19.06
N GLY A 592 2.00 35.04 -19.80
CA GLY A 592 2.99 34.74 -20.82
C GLY A 592 4.29 34.12 -20.29
N ALA A 593 4.32 33.62 -19.06
CA ALA A 593 5.45 32.81 -18.59
C ALA A 593 5.48 31.43 -19.26
N LEU A 594 4.29 30.90 -19.58
CA LEU A 594 4.10 29.75 -20.47
C LEU A 594 3.39 30.17 -21.76
N LYS A 595 3.65 29.40 -22.81
CA LYS A 595 2.93 29.47 -24.08
C LYS A 595 2.48 28.07 -24.48
N LYS A 596 1.24 27.97 -24.93
CA LYS A 596 0.69 26.73 -25.48
C LYS A 596 1.37 26.38 -26.81
N SER A 597 1.82 25.13 -26.93
CA SER A 597 2.41 24.55 -28.14
C SER A 597 1.72 23.21 -28.42
N GLY A 598 0.69 23.23 -29.26
CA GLY A 598 -0.17 22.06 -29.46
C GLY A 598 -0.96 21.70 -28.19
N SER A 599 -0.77 20.49 -27.68
CA SER A 599 -1.40 20.00 -26.44
C SER A 599 -0.51 20.12 -25.20
N VAL A 600 0.67 20.73 -25.33
CA VAL A 600 1.64 20.92 -24.23
C VAL A 600 1.96 22.40 -24.06
N TYR A 601 2.74 22.73 -23.04
CA TYR A 601 3.18 24.09 -22.75
C TYR A 601 4.69 24.16 -22.79
N VAL A 602 5.21 25.30 -23.23
CA VAL A 602 6.64 25.60 -23.25
C VAL A 602 6.88 26.95 -22.60
N GLN A 603 8.08 27.15 -22.06
CA GLN A 603 8.52 28.42 -21.51
C GLN A 603 8.47 29.56 -22.54
N ASN A 604 8.19 30.77 -22.07
CA ASN A 604 8.15 31.98 -22.90
C ASN A 604 8.70 33.20 -22.13
N ASN A 605 8.88 34.34 -22.80
CA ASN A 605 9.23 35.63 -22.17
C ASN A 605 10.47 35.61 -21.26
N GLY A 606 11.47 34.81 -21.65
CA GLY A 606 12.76 34.71 -20.96
C GLY A 606 12.77 33.82 -19.73
N TYR A 607 11.68 33.08 -19.45
CA TYR A 607 11.73 31.97 -18.51
C TYR A 607 12.48 30.79 -19.11
N THR A 608 13.11 30.02 -18.23
CA THR A 608 13.66 28.70 -18.49
C THR A 608 12.81 27.68 -17.77
N GLU A 609 12.45 26.59 -18.45
CA GLU A 609 11.82 25.43 -17.84
C GLU A 609 12.89 24.52 -17.23
N GLY A 610 12.67 24.10 -15.99
CA GLY A 610 13.41 23.04 -15.33
C GLY A 610 12.49 21.86 -15.06
N TRP A 611 13.05 20.66 -15.08
CA TRP A 611 12.36 19.44 -14.68
C TRP A 611 13.09 18.84 -13.48
N ASP A 612 12.35 18.58 -12.41
CA ASP A 612 12.87 17.88 -11.26
C ASP A 612 12.51 16.40 -11.33
N ASP A 613 13.50 15.59 -11.70
CA ASP A 613 13.32 14.15 -11.85
C ASP A 613 13.03 13.42 -10.52
N CYS A 614 13.39 13.99 -9.38
CA CYS A 614 13.22 13.35 -8.09
C CYS A 614 11.79 13.45 -7.56
N SER A 615 11.10 14.54 -7.86
CA SER A 615 9.66 14.68 -7.58
C SER A 615 8.76 14.40 -8.78
N ASP A 616 9.33 14.35 -9.98
CA ASP A 616 8.62 14.26 -11.27
C ASP A 616 7.69 15.46 -11.51
N THR A 617 8.23 16.67 -11.30
CA THR A 617 7.49 17.92 -11.49
C THR A 617 8.28 18.98 -12.27
N PRO A 618 7.59 19.83 -13.05
CA PRO A 618 8.21 20.97 -13.72
C PRO A 618 8.31 22.19 -12.79
N PHE A 619 9.20 23.10 -13.15
CA PHE A 619 9.24 24.46 -12.63
C PHE A 619 9.73 25.44 -13.69
N LEU A 620 9.38 26.71 -13.56
CA LEU A 620 9.92 27.79 -14.38
C LEU A 620 10.82 28.65 -13.52
N PHE A 621 11.88 29.20 -14.11
CA PHE A 621 12.68 30.22 -13.44
C PHE A 621 13.12 31.32 -14.40
N ASN A 622 13.24 32.52 -13.88
CA ASN A 622 13.87 33.66 -14.54
C ASN A 622 14.73 34.39 -13.52
N VAL A 623 16.05 34.22 -13.63
CA VAL A 623 17.04 34.76 -12.67
C VAL A 623 17.00 36.29 -12.66
N SER A 624 16.90 36.92 -13.84
CA SER A 624 16.85 38.39 -13.95
C SER A 624 15.60 38.98 -13.30
N ARG A 625 14.46 38.27 -13.37
CA ARG A 625 13.20 38.65 -12.71
C ARG A 625 13.10 38.18 -11.27
N GLN A 626 14.10 37.48 -10.73
CA GLN A 626 14.05 36.83 -9.41
C GLN A 626 12.75 36.05 -9.19
N THR A 627 12.32 35.27 -10.20
CA THR A 627 11.04 34.57 -10.14
C THR A 627 11.22 33.09 -10.43
N VAL A 628 10.71 32.25 -9.54
CA VAL A 628 10.54 30.81 -9.73
C VAL A 628 9.06 30.47 -9.62
N VAL A 629 8.55 29.62 -10.51
CA VAL A 629 7.18 29.10 -10.47
C VAL A 629 7.24 27.59 -10.36
N THR A 630 6.69 27.00 -9.30
CA THR A 630 6.53 25.54 -9.18
C THR A 630 5.08 25.18 -9.47
N TYR A 631 4.84 24.20 -10.33
CA TYR A 631 3.50 23.93 -10.86
C TYR A 631 3.40 22.51 -11.39
N ASP A 632 2.22 22.15 -11.86
CA ASP A 632 1.98 20.94 -12.64
C ASP A 632 1.65 21.32 -14.07
N ASP A 633 2.21 20.58 -15.03
CA ASP A 633 1.96 20.76 -16.44
C ASP A 633 1.31 19.50 -17.04
N THR A 634 1.14 19.48 -18.36
CA THR A 634 0.59 18.32 -19.06
C THR A 634 1.44 17.06 -18.86
N TYR A 635 2.75 17.18 -18.71
CA TYR A 635 3.64 16.06 -18.52
C TYR A 635 3.52 15.44 -17.12
N SER A 636 3.63 16.24 -16.05
CA SER A 636 3.54 15.73 -14.68
C SER A 636 2.13 15.24 -14.33
N LEU A 637 1.08 15.89 -14.85
CA LEU A 637 -0.29 15.44 -14.67
C LEU A 637 -0.56 14.10 -15.38
N ALA A 638 0.00 13.89 -16.56
CA ALA A 638 -0.08 12.61 -17.27
C ALA A 638 0.56 11.48 -16.46
N ASP A 639 1.73 11.73 -15.86
CA ASP A 639 2.46 10.75 -15.06
C ASP A 639 1.70 10.39 -13.79
N LYS A 640 1.15 11.38 -13.09
CA LYS A 640 0.35 11.15 -11.88
C LYS A 640 -0.96 10.42 -12.18
N ALA A 641 -1.64 10.77 -13.27
CA ALA A 641 -2.84 10.06 -13.72
C ALA A 641 -2.51 8.60 -14.09
N THR A 642 -1.40 8.38 -14.79
CA THR A 642 -0.92 7.04 -15.13
C THR A 642 -0.55 6.25 -13.88
N PHE A 643 0.16 6.87 -12.94
CA PHE A 643 0.51 6.31 -11.64
C PHE A 643 -0.75 5.86 -10.89
N ALA A 644 -1.76 6.73 -10.79
CA ALA A 644 -3.02 6.41 -10.13
C ALA A 644 -3.69 5.18 -10.77
N ARG A 645 -3.81 5.16 -12.10
CA ARG A 645 -4.36 4.04 -12.86
C ARG A 645 -3.58 2.73 -12.63
N GLN A 646 -2.25 2.77 -12.77
CA GLN A 646 -1.39 1.59 -12.65
C GLN A 646 -1.36 1.01 -11.23
N ASN A 647 -1.59 1.84 -10.22
CA ASN A 647 -1.63 1.44 -8.82
C ASN A 647 -3.03 1.06 -8.33
N GLY A 648 -4.01 0.96 -9.24
CA GLY A 648 -5.39 0.56 -8.91
C GLY A 648 -6.10 1.57 -8.01
N MET A 649 -5.71 2.86 -8.09
CA MET A 649 -6.46 3.94 -7.46
C MET A 649 -7.83 4.09 -8.12
N ALA A 650 -8.80 4.64 -7.39
CA ALA A 650 -10.13 4.91 -7.95
C ALA A 650 -10.08 5.87 -9.14
N GLY A 651 -9.08 6.76 -9.19
CA GLY A 651 -8.92 7.78 -10.22
C GLY A 651 -8.20 9.03 -9.70
N CYS A 652 -8.50 10.17 -10.31
CA CYS A 652 -7.96 11.48 -9.94
C CYS A 652 -9.08 12.51 -9.75
N PHE A 653 -8.79 13.56 -8.98
CA PHE A 653 -9.59 14.77 -8.94
C PHE A 653 -8.71 16.01 -9.12
N THR A 654 -9.27 17.11 -9.62
CA THR A 654 -8.54 18.37 -9.79
C THR A 654 -9.00 19.47 -8.82
N TRP A 655 -8.03 20.25 -8.33
CA TRP A 655 -8.25 21.50 -7.61
C TRP A 655 -7.63 22.67 -8.39
N SER A 656 -8.39 23.64 -8.89
CA SER A 656 -9.84 23.57 -9.19
C SER A 656 -10.12 23.89 -10.65
N LEU A 657 -11.32 23.52 -11.12
CA LEU A 657 -11.70 23.52 -12.54
C LEU A 657 -11.41 24.85 -13.26
N ASP A 658 -11.59 25.98 -12.59
CA ASP A 658 -11.40 27.33 -13.13
C ASP A 658 -9.95 27.68 -13.44
N GLN A 659 -9.00 26.93 -12.91
CA GLN A 659 -7.58 27.19 -13.05
C GLN A 659 -6.96 26.50 -14.28
N ASP A 660 -7.71 25.59 -14.92
CA ASP A 660 -7.34 24.96 -16.20
C ASP A 660 -7.29 26.00 -17.35
N ASP A 661 -6.51 25.69 -18.38
CA ASP A 661 -6.57 26.35 -19.69
C ASP A 661 -7.53 25.60 -20.62
N GLY A 662 -8.82 25.88 -20.51
CA GLY A 662 -9.85 25.39 -21.44
C GLY A 662 -9.99 23.87 -21.49
N TYR A 663 -9.90 23.18 -20.35
CA TYR A 663 -9.88 21.71 -20.19
C TYR A 663 -8.61 20.99 -20.67
N THR A 664 -7.54 21.70 -21.02
CA THR A 664 -6.35 21.04 -21.57
C THR A 664 -5.70 20.10 -20.57
N LEU A 665 -5.53 20.55 -19.32
CA LEU A 665 -4.96 19.74 -18.25
C LEU A 665 -5.92 18.59 -17.89
N GLN A 666 -7.22 18.88 -17.76
CA GLN A 666 -8.23 17.85 -17.51
C GLN A 666 -8.27 16.76 -18.60
N ASN A 667 -8.12 17.13 -19.88
CA ASN A 667 -8.10 16.17 -20.99
C ASN A 667 -6.89 15.23 -20.90
N VAL A 668 -5.72 15.76 -20.50
CA VAL A 668 -4.51 14.97 -20.32
C VAL A 668 -4.67 13.98 -19.17
N ILE A 669 -5.23 14.42 -18.04
CA ILE A 669 -5.53 13.54 -16.89
C ILE A 669 -6.45 12.40 -17.34
N ARG A 670 -7.56 12.72 -18.01
CA ARG A 670 -8.52 11.73 -18.51
C ARG A 670 -7.90 10.72 -19.47
N SER A 671 -7.13 11.19 -20.45
CA SER A 671 -6.50 10.33 -21.44
C SER A 671 -5.55 9.33 -20.78
N ASN A 672 -4.80 9.78 -19.77
CA ASN A 672 -3.85 8.93 -19.02
C ASN A 672 -4.52 8.04 -17.97
N LEU A 673 -5.75 8.36 -17.56
CA LEU A 673 -6.65 7.44 -16.87
C LEU A 673 -7.28 6.39 -17.82
N GLY A 674 -7.07 6.50 -19.13
CA GLY A 674 -7.62 5.58 -20.14
C GLY A 674 -9.06 5.87 -20.55
N LYS A 675 -9.48 7.13 -20.52
CA LYS A 675 -10.82 7.60 -20.92
C LYS A 675 -10.87 8.28 -22.27
#